data_AF-A0A397FJ88-F1
#
_entry.id   AF-A0A397FJ88-F1
#
_cell.length_a   1.000
_cell.length_b   1.000
_cell.length_c   1.000
_cell.angle_alpha   90.00
_cell.angle_beta   90.00
_cell.angle_gamma   90.00
#
_symmetry.space_group_name_H-M   'P 1'
#
loop_
_entity.id
_entity.type
_entity.pdbx_description
1 polymer ?
#
loop_
_entity_poly.entity_id
_entity_poly.type
_entity_poly.pdbx_seq_one_letter_code
_entity_poly.pdbx_strand_id
1 'polypeptide(L)'
;HHVDKDDVEDDADLLKGVWQLVRAGRLKEAADLCIQLGQPWRAASLSGGTVCGNDDDSELSRWGNPLRILWKQMCWQFAEARPTSNLRKGKSLEAREYEAIVYGALSGNSAALLRSSLCESWEDHCWALLSAAIQYEQDGKLLHLLRLKANATDLFVENQPDYLHLYESFVEQTKSVARFSSNLSTLFNEVAASSSDVVRRQASHPHRRLQSKLIVSDVDSIVSSILKPLFQDPSAEDFSWDLRLNTSALPSDALPPQLVRFASHFVLFMTATGETFDTSTGYLIQKAYIRHLIKHSQHNLVALYASRLPKDGQASIYVQFLTSIRNADARQQGLQSIAKYCCETCPRLFAQITKDAVQVLVQLNESSDDMSRIQALRLLCLDPRHRGELLHQANRLARHFVAERKPSRVKSVLQAVPDDSLAVVHDACRRHVESVDGDASSFSWQHYLDENNPQLDQVIREFLSWTAFVAATDAYDAWRHVLSHSTGGGLPCFDDEEKRVKVLTYHATNAIALLFDVLQFEGGWLSSTTGQDDGTDVSSGAMRAACLPFVVFSLYRVCADAIESFADLQHYPMQAQQELTLPFAQKALQLASVVANDQYKVYESFDVDQVKQLLHLLQQSASSMLDLQGRMVL
;
A
#
# COMPACT_ATOMS: atom_id res chain seq x y z
N HIS A 1 12.25 74.22 0.16
CA HIS A 1 13.42 73.66 0.87
C HIS A 1 13.87 72.41 0.16
N HIS A 2 15.12 72.37 -0.30
CA HIS A 2 15.70 71.20 -0.94
C HIS A 2 16.20 70.26 0.15
N VAL A 3 15.58 69.08 0.27
CA VAL A 3 16.08 67.98 1.09
C VAL A 3 17.27 67.36 0.35
N ASP A 4 18.35 67.03 1.06
CA ASP A 4 19.52 66.38 0.45
C ASP A 4 19.14 64.98 -0.06
N LYS A 5 19.88 64.46 -1.04
CA LYS A 5 19.65 63.11 -1.58
C LYS A 5 19.91 62.04 -0.53
N ASP A 6 20.94 62.21 0.30
CA ASP A 6 21.29 61.27 1.37
C ASP A 6 20.17 61.23 2.42
N ASP A 7 19.65 62.39 2.84
CA ASP A 7 18.50 62.50 3.75
C ASP A 7 17.24 61.81 3.19
N VAL A 8 17.03 61.91 1.87
CA VAL A 8 15.90 61.28 1.17
C VAL A 8 16.05 59.75 1.14
N GLU A 9 17.28 59.24 1.00
CA GLU A 9 17.56 57.81 1.05
C GLU A 9 17.36 57.24 2.46
N ASP A 10 17.89 57.92 3.47
CA ASP A 10 17.73 57.55 4.88
C ASP A 10 16.26 57.51 5.30
N ASP A 11 15.44 58.48 4.87
CA ASP A 11 14.01 58.51 5.20
C ASP A 11 13.24 57.36 4.52
N ALA A 12 13.62 57.00 3.28
CA ALA A 12 13.03 55.85 2.59
C ALA A 12 13.37 54.53 3.30
N ASP A 13 14.61 54.35 3.73
CA ASP A 13 15.06 53.15 4.42
C ASP A 13 14.45 53.04 5.84
N LEU A 14 14.32 54.16 6.55
CA LEU A 14 13.59 54.23 7.82
C LEU A 14 12.13 53.79 7.64
N LEU A 15 11.41 54.38 6.68
CA LEU A 15 9.99 54.08 6.47
C LEU A 15 9.76 52.64 5.99
N LYS A 16 10.70 52.06 5.25
CA LYS A 16 10.70 50.65 4.91
C LYS A 16 10.84 49.77 6.17
N GLY A 17 11.72 50.13 7.10
CA GLY A 17 11.86 49.46 8.40
C GLY A 17 10.59 49.57 9.24
N VAL A 18 10.01 50.78 9.32
CA VAL A 18 8.73 51.03 10.01
C VAL A 18 7.62 50.17 9.40
N TRP A 19 7.50 50.12 8.08
CA TRP A 19 6.49 49.30 7.39
C TRP A 19 6.62 47.81 7.72
N GLN A 20 7.84 47.27 7.77
CA GLN A 20 8.08 45.89 8.17
C GLN A 20 7.65 45.61 9.61
N LEU A 21 7.97 46.52 10.54
CA LEU A 21 7.58 46.39 11.95
C LEU A 21 6.06 46.52 12.13
N VAL A 22 5.41 47.42 11.40
CA VAL A 22 3.94 47.58 11.39
C VAL A 22 3.27 46.29 10.89
N ARG A 23 3.74 45.70 9.78
CA ARG A 23 3.20 44.42 9.29
C ARG A 23 3.43 43.26 10.26
N ALA A 24 4.52 43.28 11.01
CA ALA A 24 4.80 42.28 12.04
C ALA A 24 3.99 42.50 13.34
N GLY A 25 3.17 43.57 13.44
CA GLY A 25 2.41 43.92 14.64
C GLY A 25 3.25 44.56 15.76
N ARG A 26 4.51 44.93 15.47
CA ARG A 26 5.48 45.46 16.45
C ARG A 26 5.46 47.00 16.47
N LEU A 27 4.30 47.58 16.78
CA LEU A 27 4.10 49.05 16.73
C LEU A 27 4.97 49.82 17.73
N LYS A 28 5.20 49.27 18.94
CA LYS A 28 6.05 49.89 19.96
C LYS A 28 7.49 50.05 19.44
N GLU A 29 8.04 49.01 18.85
CA GLU A 29 9.39 49.04 18.27
C GLU A 29 9.49 49.93 17.03
N ALA A 30 8.43 50.02 16.23
CA ALA A 30 8.39 50.96 15.11
C ALA A 30 8.50 52.42 15.61
N ALA A 31 7.83 52.74 16.72
CA ALA A 31 7.94 54.04 17.37
C ALA A 31 9.34 54.26 17.97
N ASP A 32 9.90 53.26 18.66
CA ASP A 32 11.26 53.33 19.22
C ASP A 32 12.32 53.54 18.13
N LEU A 33 12.19 52.87 16.98
CA LEU A 33 13.06 53.06 15.83
C LEU A 33 13.02 54.51 15.33
N CYS A 34 11.82 55.10 15.25
CA CYS A 34 11.68 56.51 14.87
C CYS A 34 12.33 57.46 15.88
N ILE A 35 12.25 57.16 17.18
CA ILE A 35 12.90 57.97 18.23
C ILE A 35 14.42 57.87 18.12
N GLN A 36 14.96 56.65 17.98
CA GLN A 36 16.40 56.39 17.88
C GLN A 36 17.03 57.11 16.68
N LEU A 37 16.28 57.24 15.58
CA LEU A 37 16.72 57.92 14.36
C LEU A 37 16.32 59.41 14.30
N GLY A 38 15.94 60.00 15.43
CA GLY A 38 15.73 61.45 15.56
C GLY A 38 14.40 61.97 15.01
N GLN A 39 13.41 61.10 14.80
CA GLN A 39 12.06 61.45 14.34
C GLN A 39 10.97 61.15 15.39
N PRO A 40 11.03 61.78 16.59
CA PRO A 40 10.05 61.54 17.65
C PRO A 40 8.63 61.98 17.29
N TRP A 41 8.49 62.91 16.34
CA TRP A 41 7.19 63.34 15.81
C TRP A 41 6.47 62.21 15.06
N ARG A 42 7.21 61.33 14.37
CA ARG A 42 6.66 60.16 13.66
C ARG A 42 6.33 59.05 14.66
N ALA A 43 7.15 58.87 15.69
CA ALA A 43 6.80 57.99 16.81
C ALA A 43 5.46 58.40 17.46
N ALA A 44 5.27 59.70 17.69
CA ALA A 44 4.02 60.23 18.23
C ALA A 44 2.81 59.97 17.32
N SER A 45 2.96 60.07 15.99
CA SER A 45 1.88 59.74 15.05
C SER A 45 1.56 58.25 15.02
N LEU A 46 2.57 57.37 15.10
CA LEU A 46 2.37 55.91 15.16
C LEU A 46 1.64 55.46 16.44
N SER A 47 1.90 56.11 17.57
CA SER A 47 1.26 55.78 18.87
C SER A 47 -0.17 56.33 19.02
N GLY A 48 -0.61 57.23 18.13
CA GLY A 48 -1.89 57.94 18.22
C GLY A 48 -3.14 57.05 18.06
N GLY A 49 -2.97 55.80 17.64
CA GLY A 49 -4.05 54.82 17.50
C GLY A 49 -4.44 54.07 18.78
N THR A 50 -3.75 54.34 19.89
CA THR A 50 -4.03 53.66 21.17
C THR A 50 -5.35 54.16 21.78
N VAL A 51 -6.21 53.23 22.20
CA VAL A 51 -7.49 53.56 22.83
C VAL A 51 -7.26 54.17 24.21
N CYS A 52 -7.99 55.26 24.53
CA CYS A 52 -7.92 55.93 25.82
C CYS A 52 -8.39 55.00 26.96
N GLY A 53 -7.55 54.80 27.98
CA GLY A 53 -7.83 53.92 29.13
C GLY A 53 -7.35 52.47 28.96
N ASN A 54 -6.38 52.23 28.09
CA ASN A 54 -5.69 50.94 28.00
C ASN A 54 -4.73 50.81 29.21
N ASP A 55 -5.16 50.11 30.26
CA ASP A 55 -4.36 49.87 31.48
C ASP A 55 -3.25 48.84 31.20
N ASP A 56 -2.08 49.31 30.77
CA ASP A 56 -0.81 48.59 31.03
C ASP A 56 -0.47 48.84 32.53
N ASP A 57 -1.11 48.10 33.45
CA ASP A 57 -0.80 47.85 34.88
C ASP A 57 -0.27 48.99 35.80
N SER A 58 -0.26 50.25 35.38
CA SER A 58 0.17 51.39 36.20
C SER A 58 -1.02 52.30 36.53
N GLU A 59 -1.48 52.26 37.78
CA GLU A 59 -2.67 52.96 38.31
C GLU A 59 -2.67 54.50 38.16
N LEU A 60 -1.62 55.10 37.56
CA LEU A 60 -1.37 56.55 37.57
C LEU A 60 -1.23 57.20 36.18
N SER A 61 -1.30 56.47 35.07
CA SER A 61 -1.23 57.06 33.73
C SER A 61 -2.43 56.68 32.87
N ARG A 62 -3.37 57.63 32.69
CA ARG A 62 -4.38 57.52 31.62
C ARG A 62 -3.65 57.62 30.28
N TRP A 63 -3.37 56.48 29.67
CA TRP A 63 -2.68 56.39 28.37
C TRP A 63 -3.69 56.24 27.22
N GLY A 64 -3.32 56.72 26.03
CA GLY A 64 -4.12 56.64 24.81
C GLY A 64 -4.73 57.96 24.33
N ASN A 65 -5.30 57.95 23.13
CA ASN A 65 -5.82 59.13 22.45
C ASN A 65 -7.35 59.24 22.63
N PRO A 66 -7.87 60.24 23.37
CA PRO A 66 -9.32 60.45 23.52
C PRO A 66 -10.00 60.78 22.18
N LEU A 67 -9.30 61.47 21.28
CA LEU A 67 -9.79 61.86 19.96
C LEU A 67 -9.25 60.90 18.87
N ARG A 68 -9.21 59.60 19.18
CA ARG A 68 -8.65 58.56 18.28
C ARG A 68 -9.26 58.58 16.88
N ILE A 69 -10.57 58.84 16.74
CA ILE A 69 -11.20 58.84 15.41
C ILE A 69 -10.72 59.99 14.54
N LEU A 70 -10.41 61.15 15.14
CA LEU A 70 -9.81 62.27 14.43
C LEU A 70 -8.41 61.89 13.92
N TRP A 71 -7.62 61.21 14.75
CA TRP A 71 -6.34 60.66 14.33
C TRP A 71 -6.48 59.65 13.17
N LYS A 72 -7.48 58.76 13.22
CA LYS A 72 -7.77 57.82 12.12
C LYS A 72 -8.16 58.55 10.83
N GLN A 73 -8.99 59.59 10.93
CA GLN A 73 -9.38 60.44 9.80
C GLN A 73 -8.15 61.10 9.16
N MET A 74 -7.23 61.63 9.98
CA MET A 74 -5.97 62.21 9.49
C MET A 74 -5.09 61.16 8.80
N CYS A 75 -4.92 59.99 9.42
CA CYS A 75 -4.19 58.87 8.81
C CYS A 75 -4.82 58.44 7.47
N TRP A 76 -6.15 58.43 7.38
CA TRP A 76 -6.87 58.13 6.14
C TRP A 76 -6.57 59.15 5.04
N GLN A 77 -6.58 60.45 5.38
CA GLN A 77 -6.23 61.53 4.45
C GLN A 77 -4.77 61.44 3.98
N PHE A 78 -3.84 61.10 4.87
CA PHE A 78 -2.44 60.87 4.49
C PHE A 78 -2.28 59.69 3.55
N ALA A 79 -3.05 58.61 3.75
CA ALA A 79 -3.03 57.45 2.87
C ALA A 79 -3.56 57.75 1.45
N GLU A 80 -4.50 58.69 1.30
CA GLU A 80 -5.10 59.07 0.01
C GLU A 80 -4.41 60.25 -0.68
N ALA A 81 -3.48 60.92 0.01
CA ALA A 81 -2.81 62.12 -0.49
C ALA A 81 -2.09 61.85 -1.82
N ARG A 82 -2.47 62.60 -2.86
CA ARG A 82 -1.83 62.51 -4.19
C ARG A 82 -0.42 63.10 -4.16
N PRO A 83 0.52 62.57 -4.95
CA PRO A 83 1.85 63.15 -5.06
C PRO A 83 1.74 64.56 -5.64
N THR A 84 2.46 65.51 -5.04
CA THR A 84 2.63 66.83 -5.65
C THR A 84 3.38 66.67 -6.97
N SER A 85 3.07 67.53 -7.96
CA SER A 85 3.49 67.40 -9.36
C SER A 85 4.99 67.19 -9.61
N ASN A 86 5.82 67.50 -8.61
CA ASN A 86 7.28 67.48 -8.65
C ASN A 86 7.88 66.14 -8.19
N LEU A 87 7.11 65.25 -7.55
CA LEU A 87 7.54 63.92 -7.10
C LEU A 87 7.11 62.87 -8.12
N ARG A 88 7.81 62.79 -9.26
CA ARG A 88 7.47 61.83 -10.34
C ARG A 88 8.32 60.57 -10.36
N LYS A 89 9.56 60.60 -9.85
CA LYS A 89 10.48 59.45 -9.70
C LYS A 89 11.54 59.73 -8.63
N GLY A 90 11.98 58.71 -7.90
CA GLY A 90 13.10 58.77 -6.95
C GLY A 90 12.76 58.26 -5.54
N LYS A 91 13.77 58.21 -4.67
CA LYS A 91 13.68 57.74 -3.28
C LYS A 91 12.67 58.51 -2.42
N SER A 92 12.43 59.80 -2.72
CA SER A 92 11.38 60.58 -2.05
C SER A 92 9.97 60.10 -2.38
N LEU A 93 9.75 59.56 -3.59
CA LEU A 93 8.47 58.96 -3.94
C LEU A 93 8.27 57.63 -3.21
N GLU A 94 9.33 56.82 -3.14
CA GLU A 94 9.36 55.55 -2.40
C GLU A 94 9.08 55.78 -0.90
N ALA A 95 9.77 56.72 -0.25
CA ALA A 95 9.51 57.11 1.13
C ALA A 95 8.03 57.46 1.35
N ARG A 96 7.47 58.33 0.50
CA ARG A 96 6.07 58.73 0.58
C ARG A 96 5.09 57.57 0.36
N GLU A 97 5.42 56.62 -0.51
CA GLU A 97 4.61 55.42 -0.73
C GLU A 97 4.59 54.53 0.52
N TYR A 98 5.74 54.32 1.17
CA TYR A 98 5.78 53.61 2.46
C TYR A 98 4.98 54.35 3.54
N GLU A 99 5.15 55.66 3.65
CA GLU A 99 4.43 56.49 4.63
C GLU A 99 2.91 56.42 4.43
N ALA A 100 2.43 56.56 3.20
CA ALA A 100 1.00 56.49 2.88
C ALA A 100 0.39 55.14 3.27
N ILE A 101 1.12 54.03 3.10
CA ILE A 101 0.64 52.68 3.42
C ILE A 101 0.69 52.42 4.92
N VAL A 102 1.72 52.91 5.62
CA VAL A 102 1.79 52.86 7.08
C VAL A 102 0.54 53.52 7.67
N TYR A 103 0.20 54.74 7.23
CA TYR A 103 -1.01 55.43 7.69
C TYR A 103 -2.30 54.79 7.15
N GLY A 104 -2.27 54.17 5.97
CA GLY A 104 -3.37 53.37 5.44
C GLY A 104 -3.69 52.17 6.33
N ALA A 105 -2.65 51.45 6.79
CA ALA A 105 -2.78 50.33 7.71
C ALA A 105 -3.30 50.77 9.08
N LEU A 106 -2.79 51.88 9.60
CA LEU A 106 -3.20 52.45 10.90
C LEU A 106 -4.64 52.98 10.90
N SER A 107 -5.13 53.48 9.77
CA SER A 107 -6.51 53.96 9.61
C SER A 107 -7.51 52.87 9.21
N GLY A 108 -7.03 51.73 8.68
CA GLY A 108 -7.88 50.65 8.16
C GLY A 108 -8.37 50.92 6.74
N ASN A 109 -7.68 51.76 5.97
CA ASN A 109 -8.01 52.06 4.56
C ASN A 109 -7.56 50.91 3.65
N SER A 110 -8.41 49.89 3.51
CA SER A 110 -8.14 48.73 2.64
C SER A 110 -7.97 49.13 1.17
N ALA A 111 -8.73 50.11 0.67
CA ALA A 111 -8.65 50.54 -0.73
C ALA A 111 -7.29 51.18 -1.09
N ALA A 112 -6.67 51.92 -0.15
CA ALA A 112 -5.34 52.46 -0.33
C ALA A 112 -4.27 51.35 -0.29
N LEU A 113 -4.39 50.41 0.66
CA LEU A 113 -3.45 49.29 0.80
C LEU A 113 -3.45 48.37 -0.44
N LEU A 114 -4.63 48.00 -0.94
CA LEU A 114 -4.77 47.08 -2.09
C LEU A 114 -4.30 47.69 -3.42
N ARG A 115 -4.29 49.01 -3.53
CA ARG A 115 -3.81 49.73 -4.73
C ARG A 115 -2.28 49.83 -4.77
N SER A 116 -1.63 49.65 -3.63
CA SER A 116 -0.20 49.85 -3.52
C SER A 116 0.62 48.71 -4.09
N SER A 117 1.75 49.04 -4.73
CA SER A 117 2.80 48.10 -5.15
C SER A 117 3.59 47.50 -3.99
N LEU A 118 3.39 47.93 -2.74
CA LEU A 118 4.08 47.34 -1.58
C LEU A 118 3.28 46.20 -0.93
N CYS A 119 2.03 45.98 -1.39
CA CYS A 119 1.14 44.90 -0.99
C CYS A 119 0.82 44.02 -2.21
N GLU A 120 1.76 43.17 -2.63
CA GLU A 120 1.63 42.37 -3.86
C GLU A 120 1.26 40.91 -3.62
N SER A 121 1.37 40.44 -2.37
CA SER A 121 1.13 39.04 -2.04
C SER A 121 -0.32 38.77 -1.65
N TRP A 122 -0.74 37.51 -1.80
CA TRP A 122 -2.04 37.04 -1.30
C TRP A 122 -2.16 37.27 0.20
N GLU A 123 -1.08 37.02 0.95
CA GLU A 123 -1.01 37.22 2.39
C GLU A 123 -1.21 38.70 2.75
N ASP A 124 -0.63 39.62 1.99
CA ASP A 124 -0.77 41.08 2.18
C ASP A 124 -2.22 41.54 1.93
N HIS A 125 -2.87 41.04 0.88
CA HIS A 125 -4.26 41.38 0.55
C HIS A 125 -5.22 40.85 1.62
N CYS A 126 -5.00 39.61 2.07
CA CYS A 126 -5.76 39.03 3.18
C CYS A 126 -5.56 39.80 4.48
N TRP A 127 -4.31 40.13 4.83
CA TRP A 127 -4.00 40.91 6.03
C TRP A 127 -4.62 42.31 5.99
N ALA A 128 -4.56 43.01 4.86
CA ALA A 128 -5.11 44.36 4.71
C ALA A 128 -6.64 44.38 4.90
N LEU A 129 -7.34 43.46 4.25
CA LEU A 129 -8.80 43.33 4.37
C LEU A 129 -9.22 42.90 5.78
N LEU A 130 -8.54 41.92 6.36
CA LEU A 130 -8.83 41.44 7.71
C LEU A 130 -8.54 42.51 8.77
N SER A 131 -7.42 43.23 8.64
CA SER A 131 -7.06 44.32 9.54
C SER A 131 -8.10 45.44 9.48
N ALA A 132 -8.57 45.80 8.28
CA ALA A 132 -9.64 46.77 8.13
C ALA A 132 -10.95 46.30 8.78
N ALA A 133 -11.30 45.02 8.65
CA ALA A 133 -12.52 44.44 9.24
C ALA A 133 -12.46 44.47 10.78
N ILE A 134 -11.32 44.07 11.35
CA ILE A 134 -11.09 44.12 12.80
C ILE A 134 -11.20 45.56 13.30
N GLN A 135 -10.60 46.51 12.60
CA GLN A 135 -10.67 47.92 12.98
C GLN A 135 -12.10 48.47 12.90
N TYR A 136 -12.88 48.10 11.88
CA TYR A 136 -14.30 48.47 11.77
C TYR A 136 -15.11 47.96 12.98
N GLU A 137 -14.94 46.70 13.37
CA GLU A 137 -15.62 46.11 14.54
C GLU A 137 -15.21 46.81 15.84
N GLN A 138 -13.93 47.13 16.00
CA GLN A 138 -13.42 47.89 17.13
C GLN A 138 -14.07 49.29 17.17
N ASP A 139 -14.07 50.00 16.04
CA ASP A 139 -14.62 51.35 15.96
C ASP A 139 -16.13 51.35 16.23
N GLY A 140 -16.88 50.36 15.72
CA GLY A 140 -18.30 50.20 15.98
C GLY A 140 -18.62 49.96 17.47
N LYS A 141 -17.84 49.11 18.14
CA LYS A 141 -17.97 48.88 19.59
C LYS A 141 -17.64 50.13 20.41
N LEU A 142 -16.56 50.84 20.05
CA LEU A 142 -16.18 52.09 20.70
C LEU A 142 -17.25 53.16 20.51
N LEU A 143 -17.82 53.30 19.31
CA LEU A 143 -18.94 54.22 19.06
C LEU A 143 -20.16 53.88 19.91
N HIS A 144 -20.50 52.59 20.05
CA HIS A 144 -21.58 52.15 20.93
C HIS A 144 -21.33 52.55 22.38
N LEU A 145 -20.12 52.31 22.90
CA LEU A 145 -19.73 52.69 24.26
C LEU A 145 -19.73 54.22 24.45
N LEU A 146 -19.30 54.98 23.44
CA LEU A 146 -19.34 56.44 23.46
C LEU A 146 -20.78 56.96 23.54
N ARG A 147 -21.72 56.39 22.77
CA ARG A 147 -23.15 56.73 22.86
C ARG A 147 -23.72 56.46 24.26
N LEU A 148 -23.36 55.34 24.88
CA LEU A 148 -23.78 55.03 26.25
C LEU A 148 -23.21 56.04 27.26
N LYS A 149 -21.94 56.44 27.10
CA LYS A 149 -21.29 57.44 27.95
C LYS A 149 -21.90 58.84 27.77
N ALA A 150 -22.19 59.24 26.53
CA ALA A 150 -22.83 60.51 26.23
C ALA A 150 -24.22 60.62 26.88
N ASN A 151 -24.97 59.52 26.94
CA ASN A 151 -26.25 59.48 27.67
C ASN A 151 -26.11 59.61 29.20
N ALA A 152 -24.91 59.36 29.75
CA ALA A 152 -24.67 59.37 31.19
C ALA A 152 -24.06 60.68 31.71
N THR A 153 -23.26 61.39 30.91
CA THR A 153 -22.60 62.64 31.31
C THR A 153 -22.07 63.43 30.11
N ASP A 154 -22.05 64.75 30.20
CA ASP A 154 -21.43 65.64 29.18
C ASP A 154 -20.00 66.10 29.57
N LEU A 155 -19.45 65.58 30.67
CA LEU A 155 -18.17 66.05 31.23
C LEU A 155 -16.93 65.57 30.47
N PHE A 156 -17.08 64.63 29.53
CA PHE A 156 -15.97 64.10 28.74
C PHE A 156 -15.87 64.79 27.38
N VAL A 157 -14.63 65.06 26.95
CA VAL A 157 -14.33 65.71 25.66
C VAL A 157 -14.88 64.87 24.49
N GLU A 158 -14.92 63.55 24.62
CA GLU A 158 -15.44 62.65 23.59
C GLU A 158 -16.97 62.67 23.44
N ASN A 159 -17.72 63.31 24.35
CA ASN A 159 -19.18 63.33 24.32
C ASN A 159 -19.76 64.52 23.52
N GLN A 160 -18.91 65.33 22.89
CA GLN A 160 -19.35 66.44 22.03
C GLN A 160 -20.12 65.92 20.81
N PRO A 161 -21.25 66.56 20.43
CA PRO A 161 -22.09 66.09 19.33
C PRO A 161 -21.36 66.08 17.97
N ASP A 162 -20.49 67.06 17.73
CA ASP A 162 -19.69 67.14 16.49
C ASP A 162 -18.71 65.96 16.37
N TYR A 163 -18.13 65.52 17.50
CA TYR A 163 -17.23 64.38 17.54
C TYR A 163 -17.98 63.06 17.28
N LEU A 164 -19.16 62.89 17.89
CA LEU A 164 -20.02 61.74 17.62
C LEU A 164 -20.42 61.67 16.14
N HIS A 165 -20.80 62.80 15.53
CA HIS A 165 -21.14 62.85 14.11
C HIS A 165 -19.94 62.51 13.22
N LEU A 166 -18.74 63.04 13.53
CA LEU A 166 -17.51 62.66 12.83
C LEU A 166 -17.28 61.15 12.92
N TYR A 167 -17.43 60.58 14.11
CA TYR A 167 -17.25 59.15 14.36
C TYR A 167 -18.24 58.31 13.55
N GLU A 168 -19.52 58.66 13.59
CA GLU A 168 -20.57 58.01 12.81
C GLU A 168 -20.27 58.05 11.31
N SER A 169 -19.81 59.19 10.80
CA SER A 169 -19.44 59.34 9.40
C SER A 169 -18.29 58.41 8.98
N PHE A 170 -17.28 58.26 9.86
CA PHE A 170 -16.13 57.39 9.59
C PHE A 170 -16.51 55.90 9.62
N VAL A 171 -17.36 55.51 10.57
CA VAL A 171 -17.89 54.14 10.63
C VAL A 171 -18.76 53.84 9.41
N GLU A 172 -19.58 54.79 8.94
CA GLU A 172 -20.36 54.60 7.72
C GLU A 172 -19.46 54.51 6.47
N GLN A 173 -18.39 55.30 6.40
CA GLN A 173 -17.39 55.24 5.32
C GLN A 173 -16.71 53.86 5.23
N THR A 174 -16.46 53.20 6.36
CA THR A 174 -15.76 51.91 6.46
C THR A 174 -16.69 50.69 6.46
N LYS A 175 -18.01 50.91 6.39
CA LYS A 175 -19.05 49.88 6.46
C LYS A 175 -18.97 48.80 5.39
N SER A 176 -18.38 49.08 4.23
CA SER A 176 -18.20 48.08 3.16
C SER A 176 -17.44 46.84 3.63
N VAL A 177 -16.57 47.00 4.63
CA VAL A 177 -15.70 45.96 5.19
C VAL A 177 -16.43 45.09 6.22
N ALA A 178 -17.59 45.55 6.74
CA ALA A 178 -18.41 44.82 7.71
C ALA A 178 -18.87 43.43 7.22
N ARG A 179 -19.00 43.27 5.89
CA ARG A 179 -19.39 42.01 5.25
C ARG A 179 -18.42 40.85 5.53
N PHE A 180 -17.16 41.17 5.83
CA PHE A 180 -16.14 40.15 6.12
C PHE A 180 -16.26 39.61 7.55
N SER A 181 -16.70 40.44 8.50
CA SER A 181 -16.94 40.03 9.89
C SER A 181 -18.06 39.00 10.00
N SER A 182 -19.10 39.13 9.17
CA SER A 182 -20.24 38.21 9.16
C SER A 182 -19.96 36.94 8.36
N ASN A 183 -19.21 37.05 7.26
CA ASN A 183 -18.83 35.89 6.46
C ASN A 183 -17.43 36.06 5.85
N LEU A 184 -16.43 35.46 6.50
CA LEU A 184 -15.03 35.54 6.10
C LEU A 184 -14.76 34.91 4.71
N SER A 185 -15.64 34.04 4.20
CA SER A 185 -15.51 33.52 2.83
C SER A 185 -15.60 34.63 1.77
N THR A 186 -16.34 35.70 2.05
CA THR A 186 -16.47 36.84 1.13
C THR A 186 -15.15 37.58 0.94
N LEU A 187 -14.32 37.64 2.00
CA LEU A 187 -12.97 38.21 1.93
C LEU A 187 -12.11 37.41 0.95
N PHE A 188 -12.09 36.08 1.08
CA PHE A 188 -11.29 35.24 0.18
C PHE A 188 -11.80 35.25 -1.26
N ASN A 189 -13.12 35.36 -1.46
CA ASN A 189 -13.69 35.52 -2.80
C ASN A 189 -13.26 36.85 -3.44
N GLU A 190 -13.17 37.92 -2.65
CA GLU A 190 -12.68 39.22 -3.13
C GLU A 190 -11.19 39.21 -3.44
N VAL A 191 -10.37 38.54 -2.62
CA VAL A 191 -8.94 38.35 -2.93
C VAL A 191 -8.76 37.50 -4.19
N ALA A 192 -9.59 36.48 -4.40
CA ALA A 192 -9.59 35.70 -5.64
C ALA A 192 -10.03 36.52 -6.87
N ALA A 193 -10.85 37.54 -6.67
CA ALA A 193 -11.30 38.50 -7.69
C ALA A 193 -10.48 39.81 -7.70
N SER A 194 -9.32 39.84 -7.02
CA SER A 194 -8.49 41.04 -6.88
C SER A 194 -8.10 41.65 -8.24
N SER A 195 -7.95 42.97 -8.29
CA SER A 195 -7.48 43.67 -9.50
C SER A 195 -6.07 43.26 -9.93
N SER A 196 -5.24 42.81 -8.97
CA SER A 196 -3.87 42.36 -9.24
C SER A 196 -3.83 40.95 -9.83
N ASP A 197 -3.28 40.82 -11.04
CA ASP A 197 -3.08 39.54 -11.72
C ASP A 197 -2.21 38.57 -10.90
N VAL A 198 -1.20 39.11 -10.20
CA VAL A 198 -0.30 38.32 -9.35
C VAL A 198 -1.09 37.70 -8.20
N VAL A 199 -1.90 38.49 -7.51
CA VAL A 199 -2.71 38.02 -6.38
C VAL A 199 -3.76 37.01 -6.82
N ARG A 200 -4.41 37.22 -7.98
CA ARG A 200 -5.36 36.23 -8.51
C ARG A 200 -4.71 34.88 -8.79
N ARG A 201 -3.51 34.86 -9.38
CA ARG A 201 -2.74 33.61 -9.59
C ARG A 201 -2.29 32.98 -8.29
N GLN A 202 -1.94 33.79 -7.30
CA GLN A 202 -1.60 33.29 -5.97
C GLN A 202 -2.82 32.71 -5.25
N ALA A 203 -3.99 33.35 -5.34
CA ALA A 203 -5.25 32.89 -4.76
C ALA A 203 -5.75 31.58 -5.38
N SER A 204 -5.43 31.31 -6.65
CA SER A 204 -5.80 30.05 -7.32
C SER A 204 -4.90 28.86 -6.92
N HIS A 205 -3.76 29.13 -6.27
CA HIS A 205 -2.82 28.10 -5.83
C HIS A 205 -3.47 27.14 -4.81
N PRO A 206 -3.30 25.81 -4.95
CA PRO A 206 -3.99 24.81 -4.12
C PRO A 206 -3.75 25.02 -2.62
N HIS A 207 -2.51 25.26 -2.18
CA HIS A 207 -2.21 25.49 -0.76
C HIS A 207 -2.94 26.71 -0.17
N ARG A 208 -3.08 27.81 -0.92
CA ARG A 208 -3.76 29.02 -0.44
C ARG A 208 -5.28 28.86 -0.45
N ARG A 209 -5.82 28.13 -1.42
CA ARG A 209 -7.23 27.70 -1.41
C ARG A 209 -7.55 26.79 -0.22
N LEU A 210 -6.62 25.91 0.15
CA LEU A 210 -6.74 25.08 1.34
C LEU A 210 -6.72 25.94 2.61
N GLN A 211 -5.75 26.85 2.73
CA GLN A 211 -5.66 27.79 3.87
C GLN A 211 -6.93 28.63 4.02
N SER A 212 -7.47 29.19 2.94
CA SER A 212 -8.69 30.01 3.01
C SER A 212 -9.89 29.23 3.53
N LYS A 213 -10.06 27.98 3.08
CA LYS A 213 -11.15 27.11 3.55
C LYS A 213 -10.95 26.59 4.96
N LEU A 214 -9.70 26.33 5.37
CA LEU A 214 -9.36 25.96 6.74
C LEU A 214 -9.70 27.08 7.73
N ILE A 215 -9.40 28.33 7.39
CA ILE A 215 -9.71 29.50 8.22
C ILE A 215 -11.23 29.67 8.39
N VAL A 216 -12.02 29.33 7.36
CA VAL A 216 -13.49 29.35 7.41
C VAL A 216 -14.07 28.07 8.06
N SER A 217 -13.23 27.10 8.42
CA SER A 217 -13.62 25.77 8.93
C SER A 217 -14.57 24.99 8.00
N ASP A 218 -14.43 25.18 6.68
CA ASP A 218 -15.23 24.53 5.65
C ASP A 218 -14.53 23.27 5.11
N VAL A 219 -14.56 22.20 5.92
CA VAL A 219 -13.85 20.93 5.66
C VAL A 219 -14.42 20.18 4.45
N ASP A 220 -15.74 20.16 4.28
CA ASP A 220 -16.37 19.47 3.15
C ASP A 220 -15.97 20.12 1.81
N SER A 221 -15.95 21.45 1.74
CA SER A 221 -15.53 22.15 0.52
C SER A 221 -14.05 21.87 0.19
N ILE A 222 -13.18 21.67 1.18
CA ILE A 222 -11.79 21.27 0.95
C ILE A 222 -11.74 19.94 0.19
N VAL A 223 -12.44 18.93 0.69
CA VAL A 223 -12.41 17.59 0.10
C VAL A 223 -13.12 17.59 -1.25
N SER A 224 -14.34 18.12 -1.31
CA SER A 224 -15.22 18.04 -2.48
C SER A 224 -14.84 18.99 -3.61
N SER A 225 -14.38 20.21 -3.32
CA SER A 225 -14.13 21.24 -4.37
C SER A 225 -12.66 21.42 -4.73
N ILE A 226 -11.74 21.14 -3.80
CA ILE A 226 -10.30 21.36 -4.03
C ILE A 226 -9.61 20.02 -4.27
N LEU A 227 -9.79 19.03 -3.39
CA LEU A 227 -9.05 17.77 -3.48
C LEU A 227 -9.66 16.83 -4.54
N LYS A 228 -10.99 16.66 -4.59
CA LYS A 228 -11.65 15.76 -5.54
C LYS A 228 -11.18 15.94 -6.99
N PRO A 229 -11.15 17.15 -7.57
CA PRO A 229 -10.72 17.33 -8.96
C PRO A 229 -9.24 17.02 -9.20
N LEU A 230 -8.40 17.07 -8.16
CA LEU A 230 -6.96 16.76 -8.26
C LEU A 230 -6.70 15.25 -8.29
N PHE A 231 -7.56 14.46 -7.63
CA PHE A 231 -7.38 13.02 -7.48
C PHE A 231 -8.32 12.20 -8.37
N GLN A 232 -9.41 12.79 -8.87
CA GLN A 232 -10.37 12.09 -9.71
C GLN A 232 -9.79 11.84 -11.11
N ASP A 233 -9.89 10.59 -11.56
CA ASP A 233 -9.54 10.20 -12.91
C ASP A 233 -10.70 10.55 -13.85
N PRO A 234 -10.50 11.38 -14.89
CA PRO A 234 -11.55 11.72 -15.85
C PRO A 234 -12.13 10.52 -16.59
N SER A 235 -11.41 9.39 -16.62
CA SER A 235 -11.81 8.16 -17.32
C SER A 235 -12.62 7.18 -16.48
N ALA A 236 -12.77 7.42 -15.18
CA ALA A 236 -13.47 6.51 -14.27
C ALA A 236 -14.88 7.02 -13.97
N GLU A 237 -15.90 6.25 -14.39
CA GLU A 237 -17.31 6.56 -14.10
C GLU A 237 -17.68 6.25 -12.65
N ASP A 238 -17.15 5.14 -12.10
CA ASP A 238 -17.44 4.67 -10.74
C ASP A 238 -16.19 4.48 -9.87
N PHE A 239 -16.39 4.54 -8.54
CA PHE A 239 -15.34 4.26 -7.57
C PHE A 239 -14.99 2.76 -7.55
N SER A 240 -13.71 2.45 -7.74
CA SER A 240 -13.17 1.08 -7.64
C SER A 240 -11.93 1.06 -6.73
N TRP A 241 -11.70 -0.06 -6.04
CA TRP A 241 -10.50 -0.29 -5.22
C TRP A 241 -9.26 -0.69 -6.01
N ASP A 242 -9.34 -0.83 -7.34
CA ASP A 242 -8.19 -1.15 -8.20
C ASP A 242 -7.17 0.00 -8.24
N LEU A 243 -5.97 -0.23 -7.69
CA LEU A 243 -4.86 0.71 -7.65
C LEU A 243 -4.27 1.02 -9.03
N ARG A 244 -4.61 0.24 -10.07
CA ARG A 244 -4.12 0.38 -11.46
C ARG A 244 -2.60 0.45 -11.55
N LEU A 245 -1.88 -0.36 -10.75
CA LEU A 245 -0.42 -0.30 -10.56
C LEU A 245 0.38 -0.37 -11.88
N ASN A 246 -0.17 -1.02 -12.89
CA ASN A 246 0.45 -1.19 -14.21
C ASN A 246 0.24 0.01 -15.16
N THR A 247 -0.65 0.95 -14.84
CA THR A 247 -0.88 2.16 -15.64
C THR A 247 0.22 3.18 -15.38
N SER A 248 0.90 3.62 -16.45
CA SER A 248 2.13 4.42 -16.39
C SER A 248 1.96 5.82 -15.81
N ALA A 249 0.79 6.47 -15.97
CA ALA A 249 0.54 7.78 -15.38
C ALA A 249 -0.95 8.00 -15.09
N LEU A 250 -1.30 8.07 -13.79
CA LEU A 250 -2.54 8.68 -13.34
C LEU A 250 -2.32 10.17 -13.06
N PRO A 251 -3.35 11.03 -13.16
CA PRO A 251 -3.24 12.46 -12.80
C PRO A 251 -2.66 12.68 -11.39
N SER A 252 -2.99 11.77 -10.46
CA SER A 252 -2.48 11.77 -9.08
C SER A 252 -0.98 11.48 -8.97
N ASP A 253 -0.37 10.80 -9.94
CA ASP A 253 1.08 10.53 -9.96
C ASP A 253 1.88 11.79 -10.33
N ALA A 254 1.27 12.76 -11.01
CA ALA A 254 1.91 14.03 -11.40
C ALA A 254 1.85 15.11 -10.29
N LEU A 255 1.10 14.85 -9.22
CA LEU A 255 0.96 15.80 -8.11
C LEU A 255 2.23 15.85 -7.24
N PRO A 256 2.54 17.00 -6.63
CA PRO A 256 3.63 17.08 -5.65
C PRO A 256 3.45 16.07 -4.50
N PRO A 257 4.48 15.30 -4.12
CA PRO A 257 4.37 14.29 -3.04
C PRO A 257 3.92 14.86 -1.69
N GLN A 258 4.30 16.11 -1.39
CA GLN A 258 3.87 16.82 -0.19
C GLN A 258 2.35 17.08 -0.16
N LEU A 259 1.74 17.36 -1.32
CA LEU A 259 0.30 17.59 -1.42
C LEU A 259 -0.49 16.29 -1.21
N VAL A 260 -0.02 15.18 -1.81
CA VAL A 260 -0.63 13.85 -1.62
C VAL A 260 -0.54 13.42 -0.16
N ARG A 261 0.64 13.62 0.47
CA ARG A 261 0.83 13.36 1.89
C ARG A 261 -0.11 14.21 2.75
N PHE A 262 -0.15 15.53 2.52
CA PHE A 262 -1.04 16.43 3.24
C PHE A 262 -2.50 15.99 3.11
N ALA A 263 -2.98 15.72 1.89
CA ALA A 263 -4.36 15.32 1.64
C ALA A 263 -4.73 14.02 2.37
N SER A 264 -3.86 13.00 2.34
CA SER A 264 -4.08 11.74 3.08
C SER A 264 -4.13 11.96 4.59
N HIS A 265 -3.20 12.72 5.17
CA HIS A 265 -3.19 12.98 6.62
C HIS A 265 -4.35 13.87 7.04
N PHE A 266 -4.73 14.83 6.20
CA PHE A 266 -5.90 15.69 6.42
C PHE A 266 -7.18 14.86 6.50
N VAL A 267 -7.42 13.97 5.54
CA VAL A 267 -8.59 13.06 5.57
C VAL A 267 -8.58 12.19 6.82
N LEU A 268 -7.43 11.58 7.18
CA LEU A 268 -7.34 10.76 8.39
C LEU A 268 -7.62 11.56 9.67
N PHE A 269 -7.06 12.76 9.77
CA PHE A 269 -7.25 13.64 10.92
C PHE A 269 -8.72 14.06 11.04
N MET A 270 -9.34 14.48 9.94
CA MET A 270 -10.75 14.88 9.91
C MET A 270 -11.69 13.73 10.24
N THR A 271 -11.40 12.51 9.75
CA THR A 271 -12.14 11.31 10.18
C THR A 271 -11.97 11.04 11.68
N ALA A 272 -10.76 11.22 12.22
CA ALA A 272 -10.50 10.99 13.64
C ALA A 272 -11.18 12.03 14.55
N THR A 273 -11.35 13.27 14.09
CA THR A 273 -12.09 14.32 14.81
C THR A 273 -13.61 14.22 14.63
N GLY A 274 -14.09 13.36 13.74
CA GLY A 274 -15.52 13.16 13.48
C GLY A 274 -16.15 14.20 12.54
N GLU A 275 -15.35 14.90 11.74
CA GLU A 275 -15.83 15.89 10.77
C GLU A 275 -16.49 15.22 9.56
N THR A 276 -17.54 15.84 9.02
CA THR A 276 -18.31 15.29 7.89
C THR A 276 -17.77 15.77 6.56
N PHE A 277 -17.49 14.84 5.65
CA PHE A 277 -17.09 15.12 4.26
C PHE A 277 -17.42 13.93 3.35
N ASP A 278 -17.32 14.13 2.03
CA ASP A 278 -17.49 13.06 1.03
C ASP A 278 -16.51 11.88 1.27
N THR A 279 -17.05 10.81 1.84
CA THR A 279 -16.31 9.61 2.22
C THR A 279 -15.68 8.91 1.01
N SER A 280 -16.34 8.97 -0.15
CA SER A 280 -15.82 8.37 -1.39
C SER A 280 -14.54 9.05 -1.87
N THR A 281 -14.52 10.39 -1.82
CA THR A 281 -13.33 11.20 -2.12
C THR A 281 -12.24 10.97 -1.08
N GLY A 282 -12.60 10.79 0.19
CA GLY A 282 -11.66 10.39 1.24
C GLY A 282 -10.91 9.09 0.88
N TYR A 283 -11.63 8.05 0.47
CA TYR A 283 -11.02 6.78 0.06
C TYR A 283 -10.18 6.90 -1.21
N LEU A 284 -10.61 7.72 -2.18
CA LEU A 284 -9.83 8.01 -3.39
C LEU A 284 -8.45 8.61 -3.04
N ILE A 285 -8.41 9.56 -2.11
CA ILE A 285 -7.16 10.21 -1.66
C ILE A 285 -6.27 9.18 -0.94
N GLN A 286 -6.82 8.37 -0.03
CA GLN A 286 -6.04 7.34 0.66
C GLN A 286 -5.49 6.31 -0.33
N LYS A 287 -6.30 5.87 -1.29
CA LYS A 287 -5.91 4.96 -2.36
C LYS A 287 -4.75 5.53 -3.18
N ALA A 288 -4.82 6.80 -3.58
CA ALA A 288 -3.75 7.46 -4.33
C ALA A 288 -2.44 7.53 -3.51
N TYR A 289 -2.53 7.81 -2.21
CA TYR A 289 -1.36 7.82 -1.34
C TYR A 289 -0.77 6.42 -1.12
N ILE A 290 -1.60 5.40 -0.92
CA ILE A 290 -1.14 4.00 -0.82
C ILE A 290 -0.45 3.57 -2.12
N ARG A 291 -1.02 3.89 -3.29
CA ARG A 291 -0.38 3.65 -4.59
C ARG A 291 1.02 4.31 -4.65
N HIS A 292 1.14 5.56 -4.21
CA HIS A 292 2.42 6.27 -4.15
C HIS A 292 3.42 5.53 -3.24
N LEU A 293 3.01 5.08 -2.05
CA LEU A 293 3.85 4.31 -1.14
C LEU A 293 4.34 2.98 -1.76
N ILE A 294 3.47 2.28 -2.49
CA ILE A 294 3.82 1.03 -3.18
C ILE A 294 4.87 1.29 -4.27
N LYS A 295 4.67 2.32 -5.11
CA LYS A 295 5.64 2.70 -6.15
C LYS A 295 7.02 3.05 -5.58
N HIS A 296 7.06 3.65 -4.39
CA HIS A 296 8.31 3.99 -3.69
C HIS A 296 8.81 2.91 -2.73
N SER A 297 8.29 1.68 -2.82
CA SER A 297 8.73 0.51 -2.03
C SER A 297 8.65 0.70 -0.50
N GLN A 298 7.72 1.52 -0.01
CA GLN A 298 7.52 1.80 1.42
C GLN A 298 6.53 0.79 2.06
N HIS A 299 6.92 -0.49 2.10
CA HIS A 299 6.04 -1.62 2.44
C HIS A 299 5.42 -1.53 3.84
N ASN A 300 6.17 -1.06 4.85
CA ASN A 300 5.70 -1.00 6.23
C ASN A 300 4.55 0.02 6.41
N LEU A 301 4.59 1.11 5.65
CA LEU A 301 3.58 2.16 5.73
C LEU A 301 2.29 1.74 5.04
N VAL A 302 2.37 0.97 3.94
CA VAL A 302 1.18 0.46 3.24
C VAL A 302 0.27 -0.32 4.19
N ALA A 303 0.85 -1.18 5.05
CA ALA A 303 0.11 -1.90 6.08
C ALA A 303 -0.65 -0.98 7.05
N LEU A 304 -0.03 0.12 7.49
CA LEU A 304 -0.64 1.06 8.42
C LEU A 304 -1.78 1.89 7.77
N TYR A 305 -1.57 2.40 6.56
CA TYR A 305 -2.56 3.27 5.91
C TYR A 305 -3.76 2.47 5.39
N ALA A 306 -3.53 1.27 4.84
CA ALA A 306 -4.61 0.42 4.36
C ALA A 306 -5.49 -0.08 5.51
N SER A 307 -4.94 -0.34 6.71
CA SER A 307 -5.73 -0.81 7.86
C SER A 307 -6.83 0.15 8.33
N ARG A 308 -6.79 1.41 7.90
CA ARG A 308 -7.79 2.45 8.20
C ARG A 308 -8.95 2.48 7.20
N LEU A 309 -8.90 1.69 6.13
CA LEU A 309 -9.94 1.60 5.12
C LEU A 309 -11.07 0.62 5.52
N PRO A 310 -12.22 0.61 4.84
CA PRO A 310 -13.23 -0.44 5.01
C PRO A 310 -12.69 -1.83 4.65
N LYS A 311 -13.30 -2.89 5.20
CA LYS A 311 -12.85 -4.28 5.02
C LYS A 311 -12.71 -4.67 3.54
N ASP A 312 -13.66 -4.26 2.70
CA ASP A 312 -13.65 -4.56 1.26
C ASP A 312 -12.46 -3.89 0.55
N GLY A 313 -12.14 -2.65 0.93
CA GLY A 313 -10.99 -1.92 0.42
C GLY A 313 -9.66 -2.47 0.93
N GLN A 314 -9.60 -2.88 2.20
CA GLN A 314 -8.44 -3.54 2.80
C GLN A 314 -8.09 -4.81 2.03
N ALA A 315 -9.08 -5.70 1.82
CA ALA A 315 -8.87 -6.97 1.10
C ALA A 315 -8.26 -6.71 -0.29
N SER A 316 -8.91 -5.86 -1.08
CA SER A 316 -8.50 -5.59 -2.46
C SER A 316 -7.11 -4.95 -2.53
N ILE A 317 -6.82 -3.95 -1.69
CA ILE A 317 -5.53 -3.24 -1.69
C ILE A 317 -4.39 -4.13 -1.22
N TYR A 318 -4.60 -4.94 -0.18
CA TYR A 318 -3.57 -5.84 0.31
C TYR A 318 -3.24 -6.95 -0.70
N VAL A 319 -4.24 -7.52 -1.37
CA VAL A 319 -4.01 -8.50 -2.44
C VAL A 319 -3.18 -7.87 -3.56
N GLN A 320 -3.57 -6.68 -4.05
CA GLN A 320 -2.83 -5.97 -5.10
C GLN A 320 -1.41 -5.57 -4.67
N PHE A 321 -1.23 -5.20 -3.41
CA PHE A 321 0.08 -4.89 -2.85
C PHE A 321 0.98 -6.13 -2.85
N LEU A 322 0.52 -7.26 -2.33
CA LEU A 322 1.29 -8.50 -2.27
C LEU A 322 1.61 -9.06 -3.66
N THR A 323 0.70 -8.92 -4.62
CA THR A 323 0.92 -9.36 -6.02
C THR A 323 1.88 -8.45 -6.77
N SER A 324 1.96 -7.16 -6.41
CA SER A 324 2.90 -6.21 -7.03
C SER A 324 4.37 -6.44 -6.67
N ILE A 325 4.65 -7.06 -5.51
CA ILE A 325 6.01 -7.28 -5.03
C ILE A 325 6.61 -8.51 -5.72
N ARG A 326 7.69 -8.30 -6.49
CA ARG A 326 8.43 -9.39 -7.15
C ARG A 326 9.33 -10.19 -6.20
N ASN A 327 10.00 -9.54 -5.25
CA ASN A 327 10.92 -10.21 -4.32
C ASN A 327 10.14 -10.93 -3.19
N ALA A 328 10.35 -12.24 -3.05
CA ALA A 328 9.69 -13.05 -2.03
C ALA A 328 9.97 -12.60 -0.59
N ASP A 329 11.21 -12.19 -0.26
CA ASP A 329 11.55 -11.77 1.10
C ASP A 329 10.84 -10.46 1.45
N ALA A 330 10.81 -9.51 0.49
CA ALA A 330 10.08 -8.26 0.66
C ALA A 330 8.57 -8.48 0.76
N ARG A 331 8.02 -9.48 0.04
CA ARG A 331 6.61 -9.87 0.12
C ARG A 331 6.28 -10.45 1.49
N GLN A 332 7.17 -11.28 2.05
CA GLN A 332 7.03 -11.84 3.39
C GLN A 332 7.11 -10.77 4.47
N GLN A 333 8.02 -9.80 4.36
CA GLN A 333 8.07 -8.64 5.26
C GLN A 333 6.81 -7.78 5.17
N GLY A 334 6.30 -7.56 3.96
CA GLY A 334 5.03 -6.87 3.73
C GLY A 334 3.87 -7.58 4.43
N LEU A 335 3.79 -8.91 4.31
CA LEU A 335 2.79 -9.72 4.99
C LEU A 335 2.92 -9.67 6.51
N GLN A 336 4.14 -9.72 7.06
CA GLN A 336 4.38 -9.57 8.51
C GLN A 336 3.92 -8.20 9.02
N SER A 337 4.12 -7.14 8.23
CA SER A 337 3.62 -5.80 8.56
C SER A 337 2.09 -5.74 8.54
N ILE A 338 1.44 -6.42 7.59
CA ILE A 338 -0.04 -6.55 7.56
C ILE A 338 -0.54 -7.35 8.76
N ALA A 339 0.14 -8.45 9.11
CA ALA A 339 -0.24 -9.31 10.23
C ALA A 339 -0.31 -8.54 11.55
N LYS A 340 0.58 -7.58 11.80
CA LYS A 340 0.55 -6.72 13.00
C LYS A 340 -0.77 -5.96 13.19
N TYR A 341 -1.45 -5.57 12.11
CA TYR A 341 -2.67 -4.78 12.19
C TYR A 341 -3.93 -5.63 11.98
N CYS A 342 -3.85 -6.72 11.22
CA CYS A 342 -5.01 -7.53 10.84
C CYS A 342 -5.14 -8.84 11.63
N CYS A 343 -4.06 -9.45 12.13
CA CYS A 343 -4.10 -10.78 12.74
C CYS A 343 -4.89 -10.82 14.05
N GLU A 344 -4.80 -9.77 14.87
CA GLU A 344 -5.54 -9.68 16.13
C GLU A 344 -6.96 -9.10 15.91
N THR A 345 -7.08 -8.13 15.00
CA THR A 345 -8.32 -7.37 14.81
C THR A 345 -9.35 -8.11 13.95
N CYS A 346 -8.92 -8.83 12.90
CA CYS A 346 -9.79 -9.52 11.94
C CYS A 346 -9.08 -10.71 11.26
N PRO A 347 -8.95 -11.88 11.93
CA PRO A 347 -8.30 -13.07 11.36
C PRO A 347 -8.88 -13.53 10.02
N ARG A 348 -10.20 -13.41 9.83
CA ARG A 348 -10.91 -13.79 8.59
C ARG A 348 -10.45 -13.01 7.37
N LEU A 349 -10.23 -11.71 7.54
CA LEU A 349 -9.78 -10.83 6.47
C LEU A 349 -8.35 -11.18 6.06
N PHE A 350 -7.49 -11.45 7.05
CA PHE A 350 -6.11 -11.87 6.81
C PHE A 350 -6.05 -13.19 6.01
N ALA A 351 -6.87 -14.18 6.37
CA ALA A 351 -7.00 -15.44 5.64
C ALA A 351 -7.44 -15.24 4.18
N GLN A 352 -8.49 -14.45 3.97
CA GLN A 352 -8.97 -14.11 2.63
C GLN A 352 -7.89 -13.45 1.77
N ILE A 353 -7.18 -12.46 2.32
CA ILE A 353 -6.09 -11.77 1.62
C ILE A 353 -4.99 -12.76 1.22
N THR A 354 -4.56 -13.63 2.13
CA THR A 354 -3.49 -14.60 1.84
C THR A 354 -3.92 -15.62 0.79
N LYS A 355 -5.18 -16.07 0.83
CA LYS A 355 -5.75 -16.99 -0.14
C LYS A 355 -5.84 -16.34 -1.53
N ASP A 356 -6.48 -15.18 -1.61
CA ASP A 356 -6.72 -14.47 -2.87
C ASP A 356 -5.38 -14.05 -3.51
N ALA A 357 -4.41 -13.59 -2.71
CA ALA A 357 -3.07 -13.26 -3.21
C ALA A 357 -2.34 -14.47 -3.78
N VAL A 358 -2.42 -15.64 -3.13
CA VAL A 358 -1.78 -16.87 -3.63
C VAL A 358 -2.47 -17.38 -4.88
N GLN A 359 -3.80 -17.40 -4.92
CA GLN A 359 -4.55 -17.81 -6.12
C GLN A 359 -4.19 -16.96 -7.33
N VAL A 360 -4.15 -15.64 -7.14
CA VAL A 360 -3.76 -14.69 -8.19
C VAL A 360 -2.31 -14.91 -8.62
N LEU A 361 -1.36 -15.09 -7.70
CA LEU A 361 0.05 -15.35 -8.04
C LEU A 361 0.28 -16.70 -8.75
N VAL A 362 -0.48 -17.73 -8.38
CA VAL A 362 -0.43 -19.04 -9.02
C VAL A 362 -0.99 -18.96 -10.45
N GLN A 363 -2.10 -18.26 -10.66
CA GLN A 363 -2.78 -18.12 -11.96
C GLN A 363 -2.10 -17.16 -12.93
N LEU A 364 -1.62 -15.99 -12.47
CA LEU A 364 -1.11 -14.91 -13.34
C LEU A 364 0.13 -15.24 -14.16
N ASN A 365 0.89 -16.28 -13.80
CA ASN A 365 2.21 -16.54 -14.38
C ASN A 365 2.15 -17.45 -15.63
N GLU A 366 1.46 -17.03 -16.67
CA GLU A 366 1.72 -17.57 -18.01
C GLU A 366 3.18 -17.26 -18.40
N SER A 367 4.07 -18.25 -18.25
CA SER A 367 5.34 -18.46 -18.95
C SER A 367 6.71 -17.95 -18.44
N SER A 368 6.90 -17.18 -17.35
CA SER A 368 8.29 -16.69 -17.05
C SER A 368 8.91 -16.84 -15.65
N ASP A 369 8.18 -17.16 -14.57
CA ASP A 369 8.83 -17.40 -13.26
C ASP A 369 8.15 -18.50 -12.42
N ASP A 370 8.51 -19.75 -12.73
CA ASP A 370 8.10 -20.96 -11.99
C ASP A 370 8.49 -20.87 -10.50
N MET A 371 9.62 -20.22 -10.17
CA MET A 371 10.09 -20.11 -8.79
C MET A 371 9.28 -19.10 -7.99
N SER A 372 8.85 -17.99 -8.59
CA SER A 372 7.92 -17.05 -7.95
C SER A 372 6.57 -17.68 -7.62
N ARG A 373 6.05 -18.57 -8.47
CA ARG A 373 4.82 -19.35 -8.18
C ARG A 373 4.99 -20.22 -6.95
N ILE A 374 6.12 -20.95 -6.86
CA ILE A 374 6.44 -21.79 -5.69
C ILE A 374 6.63 -20.93 -4.44
N GLN A 375 7.35 -19.81 -4.55
CA GLN A 375 7.58 -18.89 -3.43
C GLN A 375 6.30 -18.21 -2.93
N ALA A 376 5.24 -18.11 -3.74
CA ALA A 376 3.95 -17.60 -3.30
C ALA A 376 3.34 -18.46 -2.17
N LEU A 377 3.58 -19.77 -2.17
CA LEU A 377 3.11 -20.68 -1.11
C LEU A 377 3.69 -20.33 0.27
N ARG A 378 4.85 -19.68 0.33
CA ARG A 378 5.44 -19.22 1.61
C ARG A 378 4.54 -18.24 2.36
N LEU A 379 3.65 -17.53 1.67
CA LEU A 379 2.69 -16.62 2.31
C LEU A 379 1.73 -17.36 3.24
N LEU A 380 1.34 -18.59 2.89
CA LEU A 380 0.47 -19.45 3.70
C LEU A 380 1.22 -20.15 4.83
N CYS A 381 2.56 -20.12 4.83
CA CYS A 381 3.37 -20.73 5.89
C CYS A 381 3.46 -19.86 7.15
N LEU A 382 3.11 -18.56 7.08
CA LEU A 382 3.23 -17.62 8.19
C LEU A 382 2.27 -17.93 9.35
N ASP A 383 1.04 -18.34 9.03
CA ASP A 383 0.03 -18.73 10.03
C ASP A 383 -0.13 -20.27 10.03
N PRO A 384 0.10 -20.96 11.15
CA PRO A 384 -0.19 -22.40 11.29
C PRO A 384 -1.65 -22.74 10.96
N ARG A 385 -2.58 -21.80 11.15
CA ARG A 385 -3.99 -21.93 10.76
C ARG A 385 -4.19 -21.90 9.27
N HIS A 386 -3.18 -21.64 8.45
CA HIS A 386 -3.29 -21.61 6.99
C HIS A 386 -2.78 -22.89 6.29
N ARG A 387 -2.33 -23.90 7.06
CA ARG A 387 -1.64 -25.09 6.52
C ARG A 387 -2.50 -26.00 5.64
N GLY A 388 -3.82 -26.08 5.81
CA GLY A 388 -4.67 -26.88 4.92
C GLY A 388 -4.81 -26.32 3.50
N GLU A 389 -4.79 -24.99 3.29
CA GLU A 389 -4.87 -24.34 1.96
C GLU A 389 -3.48 -24.21 1.38
N LEU A 390 -2.45 -24.24 2.21
CA LEU A 390 -1.10 -24.52 1.73
C LEU A 390 -1.09 -25.87 0.99
N LEU A 391 -1.63 -26.94 1.59
CA LEU A 391 -1.77 -28.25 0.91
C LEU A 391 -2.71 -28.15 -0.30
N HIS A 392 -3.83 -27.44 -0.13
CA HIS A 392 -4.73 -26.86 -1.13
C HIS A 392 -4.05 -26.51 -2.46
N GLN A 393 -3.34 -25.38 -2.35
CA GLN A 393 -2.70 -24.68 -3.44
C GLN A 393 -1.42 -25.40 -3.90
N ALA A 394 -0.74 -26.14 -3.02
CA ALA A 394 0.41 -26.98 -3.41
C ALA A 394 -0.02 -28.10 -4.36
N ASN A 395 -1.12 -28.81 -4.05
CA ASN A 395 -1.67 -29.84 -4.93
C ASN A 395 -2.12 -29.26 -6.27
N ARG A 396 -2.84 -28.13 -6.24
CA ARG A 396 -3.23 -27.41 -7.46
C ARG A 396 -2.01 -27.03 -8.30
N LEU A 397 -0.96 -26.47 -7.70
CA LEU A 397 0.26 -26.10 -8.40
C LEU A 397 1.02 -27.32 -8.96
N ALA A 398 1.02 -28.45 -8.25
CA ALA A 398 1.58 -29.71 -8.75
C ALA A 398 0.85 -30.20 -10.01
N ARG A 399 -0.49 -30.18 -10.02
CA ARG A 399 -1.29 -30.51 -11.22
C ARG A 399 -0.96 -29.60 -12.40
N HIS A 400 -0.83 -28.28 -12.18
CA HIS A 400 -0.48 -27.32 -13.22
C HIS A 400 0.91 -27.60 -13.80
N PHE A 401 1.93 -27.86 -12.97
CA PHE A 401 3.28 -28.15 -13.47
C PHE A 401 3.36 -29.47 -14.26
N VAL A 402 2.61 -30.50 -13.86
CA VAL A 402 2.52 -31.75 -14.63
C VAL A 402 1.81 -31.53 -15.96
N ALA A 403 0.72 -30.75 -15.98
CA ALA A 403 0.03 -30.36 -17.22
C ALA A 403 0.94 -29.56 -18.16
N GLU A 404 1.77 -28.66 -17.62
CA GLU A 404 2.79 -27.90 -18.36
C GLU A 404 4.01 -28.76 -18.80
N ARG A 405 4.01 -30.08 -18.54
CA ARG A 405 5.11 -31.02 -18.83
C ARG A 405 6.43 -30.72 -18.10
N LYS A 406 6.36 -30.16 -16.89
CA LYS A 406 7.50 -29.84 -16.01
C LYS A 406 7.47 -30.60 -14.67
N PRO A 407 7.53 -31.94 -14.66
CA PRO A 407 7.38 -32.73 -13.43
C PRO A 407 8.51 -32.50 -12.41
N SER A 408 9.70 -32.03 -12.84
CA SER A 408 10.83 -31.72 -11.95
C SER A 408 10.52 -30.60 -10.95
N ARG A 409 9.55 -29.71 -11.25
CA ARG A 409 9.12 -28.63 -10.37
C ARG A 409 8.25 -29.12 -9.21
N VAL A 410 7.59 -30.27 -9.34
CA VAL A 410 6.74 -30.85 -8.27
C VAL A 410 7.56 -31.10 -7.01
N LYS A 411 8.81 -31.57 -7.15
CA LYS A 411 9.75 -31.71 -6.03
C LYS A 411 9.98 -30.40 -5.29
N SER A 412 10.19 -29.31 -6.04
CA SER A 412 10.40 -27.97 -5.46
C SER A 412 9.14 -27.42 -4.79
N VAL A 413 7.94 -27.78 -5.27
CA VAL A 413 6.66 -27.44 -4.60
C VAL A 413 6.56 -28.14 -3.25
N LEU A 414 6.84 -29.45 -3.20
CA LEU A 414 6.77 -30.21 -1.95
C LEU A 414 7.80 -29.72 -0.93
N GLN A 415 9.01 -29.40 -1.36
CA GLN A 415 10.05 -28.82 -0.49
C GLN A 415 9.71 -27.42 0.05
N ALA A 416 8.77 -26.71 -0.59
CA ALA A 416 8.30 -25.42 -0.09
C ALA A 416 7.28 -25.56 1.05
N VAL A 417 6.66 -26.73 1.21
CA VAL A 417 5.75 -27.05 2.30
C VAL A 417 6.57 -27.51 3.51
N PRO A 418 6.42 -26.90 4.70
CA PRO A 418 7.21 -27.33 5.86
C PRO A 418 6.78 -28.72 6.35
N ASP A 419 7.74 -29.51 6.85
CA ASP A 419 7.53 -30.93 7.24
C ASP A 419 6.51 -31.11 8.38
N ASP A 420 6.35 -30.10 9.24
CA ASP A 420 5.39 -30.09 10.34
C ASP A 420 3.93 -29.87 9.88
N SER A 421 3.69 -29.57 8.59
CA SER A 421 2.37 -29.19 8.08
C SER A 421 1.29 -30.23 8.38
N LEU A 422 1.58 -31.52 8.19
CA LEU A 422 0.62 -32.60 8.43
C LEU A 422 0.29 -32.75 9.93
N ALA A 423 1.31 -32.61 10.79
CA ALA A 423 1.12 -32.65 12.24
C ALA A 423 0.30 -31.46 12.74
N VAL A 424 0.58 -30.25 12.22
CA VAL A 424 -0.16 -29.02 12.55
C VAL A 424 -1.62 -29.11 12.12
N VAL A 425 -1.90 -29.64 10.92
CA VAL A 425 -3.27 -29.85 10.43
C VAL A 425 -3.99 -30.87 11.31
N HIS A 426 -3.37 -32.01 11.60
CA HIS A 426 -3.93 -33.05 12.46
C HIS A 426 -4.23 -32.53 13.88
N ASP A 427 -3.31 -31.81 14.49
CA ASP A 427 -3.48 -31.22 15.83
C ASP A 427 -4.55 -30.11 15.84
N ALA A 428 -4.66 -29.32 14.76
CA ALA A 428 -5.72 -28.32 14.62
C ALA A 428 -7.11 -28.99 14.51
N CYS A 429 -7.22 -30.09 13.78
CA CYS A 429 -8.44 -30.90 13.70
C CYS A 429 -8.81 -31.50 15.07
N ARG A 430 -7.84 -32.05 15.81
CA ARG A 430 -8.08 -32.66 17.13
C ARG A 430 -8.60 -31.64 18.15
N ARG A 431 -7.99 -30.45 18.22
CA ARG A 431 -8.43 -29.38 19.14
C ARG A 431 -9.84 -28.85 18.83
N HIS A 432 -10.30 -28.98 17.59
CA HIS A 432 -11.66 -28.59 17.20
C HIS A 432 -12.72 -29.57 17.70
N VAL A 433 -12.45 -30.87 17.61
CA VAL A 433 -13.34 -31.94 18.09
C VAL A 433 -13.52 -31.88 19.62
N GLU A 434 -12.53 -31.36 20.35
CA GLU A 434 -12.56 -31.23 21.80
C GLU A 434 -13.26 -29.95 22.31
N SER A 435 -13.52 -28.93 21.45
CA SER A 435 -14.04 -27.60 21.86
C SER A 435 -15.53 -27.36 21.54
N VAL A 436 -16.38 -28.39 21.63
CA VAL A 436 -17.80 -28.33 21.24
C VAL A 436 -18.64 -27.28 22.03
N ASP A 437 -18.11 -26.66 23.09
CA ASP A 437 -18.83 -25.64 23.89
C ASP A 437 -18.26 -24.20 23.83
N GLY A 438 -17.37 -23.87 22.88
CA GLY A 438 -16.77 -22.52 22.79
C GLY A 438 -16.81 -21.91 21.40
N ASP A 439 -17.58 -20.82 21.25
CA ASP A 439 -17.69 -19.91 20.10
C ASP A 439 -17.13 -20.41 18.75
N ALA A 440 -18.06 -20.72 17.83
CA ALA A 440 -17.86 -21.10 16.43
C ALA A 440 -17.20 -20.01 15.53
N SER A 441 -16.29 -19.19 16.05
CA SER A 441 -15.86 -17.94 15.42
C SER A 441 -14.41 -17.92 14.87
N SER A 442 -13.57 -18.93 15.11
CA SER A 442 -12.18 -18.96 14.62
C SER A 442 -12.02 -19.77 13.31
N PHE A 443 -12.05 -19.06 12.17
CA PHE A 443 -12.04 -19.64 10.82
C PHE A 443 -10.64 -19.73 10.17
N SER A 444 -10.38 -20.84 9.44
CA SER A 444 -9.76 -20.86 8.09
C SER A 444 -9.90 -22.22 7.38
N TRP A 445 -9.99 -23.36 8.08
CA TRP A 445 -10.26 -24.70 7.49
C TRP A 445 -11.70 -25.19 7.68
N GLN A 446 -12.55 -24.43 8.37
CA GLN A 446 -13.83 -24.95 8.87
C GLN A 446 -14.83 -25.34 7.76
N HIS A 447 -14.72 -24.79 6.55
CA HIS A 447 -15.50 -25.27 5.39
C HIS A 447 -15.07 -26.67 4.90
N TYR A 448 -13.85 -27.09 5.21
CA TYR A 448 -13.31 -28.43 4.91
C TYR A 448 -13.56 -29.45 6.03
N LEU A 449 -14.05 -29.01 7.19
CA LEU A 449 -14.31 -29.83 8.39
C LEU A 449 -15.81 -30.00 8.68
N ASP A 450 -16.69 -29.50 7.81
CA ASP A 450 -18.11 -29.79 7.89
C ASP A 450 -18.28 -31.32 7.85
N GLU A 451 -19.04 -31.92 8.78
CA GLU A 451 -19.26 -33.38 8.85
C GLU A 451 -19.82 -33.97 7.54
N ASN A 452 -20.25 -33.10 6.63
CA ASN A 452 -20.77 -33.39 5.30
C ASN A 452 -19.76 -33.25 4.15
N ASN A 453 -18.47 -32.94 4.38
CA ASN A 453 -17.53 -32.60 3.29
C ASN A 453 -16.10 -33.20 3.44
N PRO A 454 -15.77 -34.35 2.81
CA PRO A 454 -14.48 -35.05 2.94
C PRO A 454 -13.32 -34.41 2.15
N GLN A 455 -13.29 -33.08 2.04
CA GLN A 455 -12.35 -32.38 1.18
C GLN A 455 -10.93 -32.30 1.77
N LEU A 456 -10.77 -32.22 3.10
CA LEU A 456 -9.45 -32.15 3.72
C LEU A 456 -8.68 -33.47 3.62
N ASP A 457 -9.34 -34.59 3.91
CA ASP A 457 -8.74 -35.93 3.79
C ASP A 457 -8.34 -36.22 2.33
N GLN A 458 -9.15 -35.76 1.37
CA GLN A 458 -8.84 -35.83 -0.04
C GLN A 458 -7.60 -34.99 -0.40
N VAL A 459 -7.46 -33.78 0.13
CA VAL A 459 -6.30 -32.91 -0.08
C VAL A 459 -5.04 -33.51 0.55
N ILE A 460 -5.13 -34.06 1.76
CA ILE A 460 -4.01 -34.75 2.43
C ILE A 460 -3.60 -35.98 1.62
N ARG A 461 -4.57 -36.80 1.21
CA ARG A 461 -4.32 -38.00 0.40
C ARG A 461 -3.63 -37.67 -0.91
N GLU A 462 -4.07 -36.63 -1.60
CA GLU A 462 -3.43 -36.17 -2.84
C GLU A 462 -2.01 -35.64 -2.59
N PHE A 463 -1.80 -34.89 -1.51
CA PHE A 463 -0.46 -34.43 -1.15
C PHE A 463 0.47 -35.63 -0.92
N LEU A 464 0.01 -36.64 -0.17
CA LEU A 464 0.75 -37.88 0.06
C LEU A 464 1.01 -38.65 -1.25
N SER A 465 0.05 -38.67 -2.17
CA SER A 465 0.27 -39.32 -3.47
C SER A 465 1.34 -38.62 -4.31
N TRP A 466 1.43 -37.27 -4.25
CA TRP A 466 2.52 -36.52 -4.88
C TRP A 466 3.85 -36.78 -4.19
N THR A 467 3.89 -36.90 -2.85
CA THR A 467 5.13 -37.24 -2.13
C THR A 467 5.66 -38.62 -2.49
N ALA A 468 4.78 -39.62 -2.60
CA ALA A 468 5.14 -40.97 -3.04
C ALA A 468 5.70 -40.96 -4.48
N PHE A 469 5.05 -40.20 -5.37
CA PHE A 469 5.52 -40.05 -6.75
C PHE A 469 6.93 -39.44 -6.84
N VAL A 470 7.19 -38.34 -6.12
CA VAL A 470 8.51 -37.70 -6.12
C VAL A 470 9.58 -38.60 -5.53
N ALA A 471 9.28 -39.29 -4.42
CA ALA A 471 10.19 -40.25 -3.81
C ALA A 471 10.56 -41.39 -4.78
N ALA A 472 9.59 -41.90 -5.54
CA ALA A 472 9.82 -42.94 -6.54
C ALA A 472 10.67 -42.43 -7.71
N THR A 473 10.43 -41.22 -8.21
CA THR A 473 11.25 -40.62 -9.28
C THR A 473 12.68 -40.35 -8.84
N ASP A 474 12.88 -39.85 -7.61
CA ASP A 474 14.21 -39.60 -7.05
C ASP A 474 15.00 -40.91 -6.86
N ALA A 475 14.33 -41.97 -6.40
CA ALA A 475 14.95 -43.27 -6.24
C ALA A 475 15.34 -43.90 -7.59
N TYR A 476 14.50 -43.73 -8.61
CA TYR A 476 14.81 -44.16 -9.97
C TYR A 476 16.00 -43.39 -10.57
N ASP A 477 16.06 -42.07 -10.41
CA ASP A 477 17.17 -41.25 -10.90
C ASP A 477 18.48 -41.59 -10.16
N ALA A 478 18.42 -41.82 -8.85
CA ALA A 478 19.57 -42.28 -8.07
C ALA A 478 20.07 -43.65 -8.57
N TRP A 479 19.17 -44.59 -8.87
CA TRP A 479 19.53 -45.87 -9.47
C TRP A 479 20.16 -45.70 -10.87
N ARG A 480 19.60 -44.84 -11.73
CA ARG A 480 20.18 -44.57 -13.06
C ARG A 480 21.58 -43.98 -12.97
N HIS A 481 21.83 -43.11 -11.99
CA HIS A 481 23.16 -42.55 -11.75
C HIS A 481 24.15 -43.64 -11.33
N VAL A 482 23.74 -44.56 -10.45
CA VAL A 482 24.58 -45.70 -10.05
C VAL A 482 24.86 -46.62 -11.23
N LEU A 483 23.86 -46.90 -12.07
CA LEU A 483 24.01 -47.73 -13.27
C LEU A 483 25.01 -47.11 -14.25
N SER A 484 24.90 -45.82 -14.55
CA SER A 484 25.81 -45.14 -15.50
C SER A 484 27.27 -45.11 -15.04
N HIS A 485 27.50 -45.08 -13.72
CA HIS A 485 28.84 -45.18 -13.14
C HIS A 485 29.34 -46.63 -13.03
N SER A 486 28.43 -47.61 -13.18
CA SER A 486 28.71 -49.04 -13.12
C SER A 486 28.89 -49.68 -14.49
N THR A 487 28.54 -48.96 -15.57
CA THR A 487 28.72 -49.37 -16.98
C THR A 487 30.11 -48.97 -17.46
N GLY A 488 31.07 -49.91 -17.42
CA GLY A 488 32.39 -49.72 -18.01
C GLY A 488 33.41 -50.76 -17.56
N GLY A 489 33.63 -51.79 -18.39
CA GLY A 489 34.73 -52.76 -18.26
C GLY A 489 34.63 -53.72 -17.07
N GLY A 490 35.01 -54.98 -17.26
CA GLY A 490 35.09 -55.96 -16.18
C GLY A 490 35.96 -55.44 -15.05
N LEU A 491 35.42 -55.43 -13.82
CA LEU A 491 36.17 -55.01 -12.65
C LEU A 491 37.32 -56.01 -12.39
N PRO A 492 38.48 -55.55 -11.90
CA PRO A 492 39.71 -56.35 -11.89
C PRO A 492 39.70 -57.49 -10.85
N CYS A 493 38.76 -57.48 -9.89
CA CYS A 493 38.67 -58.50 -8.85
C CYS A 493 37.23 -58.69 -8.34
N PHE A 494 37.00 -59.83 -7.69
CA PHE A 494 35.72 -60.18 -7.08
C PHE A 494 35.24 -59.15 -6.04
N ASP A 495 36.13 -58.61 -5.21
CA ASP A 495 35.77 -57.65 -4.15
C ASP A 495 35.13 -56.37 -4.70
N ASP A 496 35.54 -55.95 -5.90
CA ASP A 496 34.98 -54.78 -6.56
C ASP A 496 33.65 -55.11 -7.25
N GLU A 497 33.51 -56.31 -7.86
CA GLU A 497 32.22 -56.80 -8.36
C GLU A 497 31.20 -56.98 -7.23
N GLU A 498 31.60 -57.50 -6.07
CA GLU A 498 30.72 -57.69 -4.91
C GLU A 498 30.18 -56.35 -4.39
N LYS A 499 31.04 -55.33 -4.29
CA LYS A 499 30.60 -53.97 -3.94
C LYS A 499 29.63 -53.41 -4.97
N ARG A 500 29.91 -53.58 -6.27
CA ARG A 500 29.03 -53.16 -7.36
C ARG A 500 27.65 -53.83 -7.25
N VAL A 501 27.62 -55.14 -7.05
CA VAL A 501 26.38 -55.91 -6.88
C VAL A 501 25.60 -55.44 -5.67
N LYS A 502 26.25 -55.22 -4.51
CA LYS A 502 25.59 -54.71 -3.29
C LYS A 502 24.95 -53.35 -3.49
N VAL A 503 25.69 -52.40 -4.07
CA VAL A 503 25.21 -51.03 -4.33
C VAL A 503 24.07 -51.05 -5.35
N LEU A 504 24.25 -51.75 -6.48
CA LEU A 504 23.24 -51.83 -7.53
C LEU A 504 21.96 -52.53 -7.05
N THR A 505 22.09 -53.62 -6.30
CA THR A 505 20.94 -54.35 -5.71
C THR A 505 20.18 -53.46 -4.73
N TYR A 506 20.88 -52.72 -3.86
CA TYR A 506 20.23 -51.80 -2.92
C TYR A 506 19.43 -50.71 -3.64
N HIS A 507 20.06 -50.02 -4.59
CA HIS A 507 19.38 -48.93 -5.31
C HIS A 507 18.24 -49.44 -6.20
N ALA A 508 18.41 -50.60 -6.85
CA ALA A 508 17.37 -51.22 -7.67
C ALA A 508 16.19 -51.69 -6.82
N THR A 509 16.44 -52.36 -5.69
CA THR A 509 15.37 -52.83 -4.80
C THR A 509 14.62 -51.66 -4.14
N ASN A 510 15.32 -50.60 -3.74
CA ASN A 510 14.71 -49.38 -3.21
C ASN A 510 13.85 -48.65 -4.27
N ALA A 511 14.36 -48.49 -5.49
CA ALA A 511 13.59 -47.88 -6.58
C ALA A 511 12.35 -48.71 -6.93
N ILE A 512 12.48 -50.04 -7.01
CA ILE A 512 11.35 -50.93 -7.29
C ILE A 512 10.29 -50.85 -6.20
N ALA A 513 10.68 -50.83 -4.91
CA ALA A 513 9.74 -50.71 -3.80
C ALA A 513 8.93 -49.42 -3.89
N LEU A 514 9.60 -48.27 -4.02
CA LEU A 514 8.93 -46.97 -4.10
C LEU A 514 8.09 -46.79 -5.38
N LEU A 515 8.52 -47.36 -6.52
CA LEU A 515 7.71 -47.37 -7.74
C LEU A 515 6.45 -48.25 -7.57
N PHE A 516 6.54 -49.38 -6.86
CA PHE A 516 5.36 -50.18 -6.51
C PHE A 516 4.44 -49.45 -5.53
N ASP A 517 4.97 -48.71 -4.55
CA ASP A 517 4.16 -47.93 -3.59
C ASP A 517 3.26 -46.90 -4.30
N VAL A 518 3.74 -46.30 -5.40
CA VAL A 518 2.92 -45.41 -6.25
C VAL A 518 1.84 -46.18 -7.00
N LEU A 519 2.16 -47.34 -7.56
CA LEU A 519 1.21 -48.15 -8.35
C LEU A 519 0.16 -48.85 -7.48
N GLN A 520 0.53 -49.19 -6.24
CA GLN A 520 -0.30 -49.87 -5.24
C GLN A 520 -0.81 -48.91 -4.16
N PHE A 521 -0.77 -47.60 -4.43
CA PHE A 521 -1.25 -46.58 -3.50
C PHE A 521 -2.69 -46.88 -3.08
N GLU A 522 -2.99 -46.75 -1.79
CA GLU A 522 -4.30 -47.16 -1.24
C GLU A 522 -5.46 -46.47 -1.98
N GLY A 523 -6.38 -47.28 -2.51
CA GLY A 523 -7.52 -46.82 -3.32
C GLY A 523 -7.15 -46.19 -4.68
N GLY A 524 -5.91 -46.41 -5.13
CA GLY A 524 -5.30 -45.93 -6.37
C GLY A 524 -4.73 -44.50 -6.29
N TRP A 525 -3.70 -44.24 -7.10
CA TRP A 525 -2.99 -42.96 -7.17
C TRP A 525 -3.83 -41.87 -7.88
N LEU A 526 -4.30 -40.84 -7.18
CA LEU A 526 -5.19 -39.79 -7.73
C LEU A 526 -6.56 -40.28 -8.28
N SER A 527 -7.10 -41.41 -7.81
CA SER A 527 -8.37 -41.99 -8.32
C SER A 527 -9.64 -41.53 -7.58
N SER A 528 -9.52 -40.85 -6.44
CA SER A 528 -10.67 -40.43 -5.61
C SER A 528 -10.82 -38.92 -5.48
N THR A 529 -10.18 -38.14 -6.33
CA THR A 529 -10.25 -36.67 -6.27
C THR A 529 -11.53 -36.16 -6.94
N THR A 530 -12.70 -36.58 -6.44
CA THR A 530 -14.01 -36.11 -6.88
C THR A 530 -14.53 -35.08 -5.87
N GLY A 531 -13.97 -33.88 -5.89
CA GLY A 531 -14.61 -32.70 -5.33
C GLY A 531 -14.84 -31.75 -6.49
N GLN A 532 -16.10 -31.35 -6.71
CA GLN A 532 -16.59 -30.48 -7.78
C GLN A 532 -15.50 -29.81 -8.63
N ASP A 533 -15.46 -30.21 -9.91
CA ASP A 533 -14.77 -29.48 -10.97
C ASP A 533 -15.33 -28.04 -11.02
N ASP A 534 -14.75 -27.13 -10.25
CA ASP A 534 -14.64 -25.75 -10.69
C ASP A 534 -13.83 -25.86 -11.98
N GLY A 535 -14.47 -25.68 -13.14
CA GLY A 535 -14.02 -26.02 -14.50
C GLY A 535 -12.71 -25.41 -15.01
N THR A 536 -11.80 -25.03 -14.11
CA THR A 536 -10.43 -24.55 -14.30
C THR A 536 -9.37 -25.57 -13.87
N ASP A 537 -9.72 -26.67 -13.21
CA ASP A 537 -8.74 -27.66 -12.73
C ASP A 537 -8.53 -28.81 -13.74
N VAL A 538 -7.27 -29.21 -13.92
CA VAL A 538 -6.88 -30.29 -14.84
C VAL A 538 -7.34 -31.63 -14.27
N SER A 539 -8.07 -32.40 -15.09
CA SER A 539 -8.63 -33.71 -14.70
C SER A 539 -7.56 -34.66 -14.13
N SER A 540 -7.89 -35.28 -13.02
CA SER A 540 -7.11 -36.35 -12.37
C SER A 540 -6.78 -37.50 -13.32
N GLY A 541 -7.64 -37.77 -14.31
CA GLY A 541 -7.38 -38.76 -15.37
C GLY A 541 -6.22 -38.37 -16.28
N ALA A 542 -6.11 -37.08 -16.64
CA ALA A 542 -5.00 -36.57 -17.45
C ALA A 542 -3.66 -36.64 -16.69
N MET A 543 -3.68 -36.38 -15.38
CA MET A 543 -2.51 -36.52 -14.51
C MET A 543 -2.02 -37.97 -14.42
N ARG A 544 -2.96 -38.92 -14.26
CA ARG A 544 -2.68 -40.36 -14.27
C ARG A 544 -2.07 -40.80 -15.60
N ALA A 545 -2.64 -40.38 -16.72
CA ALA A 545 -2.11 -40.70 -18.06
C ALA A 545 -0.71 -40.10 -18.30
N ALA A 546 -0.40 -38.94 -17.71
CA ALA A 546 0.93 -38.33 -17.83
C ALA A 546 2.00 -39.06 -16.99
N CYS A 547 1.65 -39.57 -15.80
CA CYS A 547 2.62 -40.02 -14.81
C CYS A 547 2.72 -41.55 -14.67
N LEU A 548 1.60 -42.28 -14.68
CA LEU A 548 1.60 -43.72 -14.41
C LEU A 548 2.32 -44.54 -15.48
N PRO A 549 2.18 -44.27 -16.79
CA PRO A 549 2.97 -44.97 -17.80
C PRO A 549 4.48 -44.81 -17.57
N PHE A 550 4.93 -43.61 -17.21
CA PHE A 550 6.35 -43.37 -16.89
C PHE A 550 6.83 -44.22 -15.70
N VAL A 551 6.03 -44.33 -14.64
CA VAL A 551 6.36 -45.14 -13.45
C VAL A 551 6.46 -46.63 -13.83
N VAL A 552 5.50 -47.14 -14.60
CA VAL A 552 5.47 -48.55 -15.04
C VAL A 552 6.66 -48.89 -15.93
N PHE A 553 6.96 -48.05 -16.93
CA PHE A 553 8.11 -48.27 -17.80
C PHE A 553 9.45 -48.10 -17.07
N SER A 554 9.53 -47.19 -16.11
CA SER A 554 10.72 -47.02 -15.26
C SER A 554 10.95 -48.24 -14.38
N LEU A 555 9.90 -48.80 -13.79
CA LEU A 555 9.97 -50.04 -13.00
C LEU A 555 10.42 -51.21 -13.85
N TYR A 556 9.81 -51.41 -15.03
CA TYR A 556 10.24 -52.45 -15.96
C TYR A 556 11.71 -52.29 -16.33
N ARG A 557 12.15 -51.07 -16.62
CA ARG A 557 13.53 -50.77 -16.97
C ARG A 557 14.50 -51.04 -15.82
N VAL A 558 14.15 -50.71 -14.58
CA VAL A 558 14.99 -51.07 -13.42
C VAL A 558 15.20 -52.58 -13.34
N CYS A 559 14.14 -53.35 -13.55
CA CYS A 559 14.25 -54.81 -13.55
C CYS A 559 15.10 -55.33 -14.73
N ALA A 560 14.87 -54.82 -15.95
CA ALA A 560 15.57 -55.28 -17.15
C ALA A 560 17.07 -54.93 -17.12
N ASP A 561 17.41 -53.67 -16.85
CA ASP A 561 18.80 -53.19 -16.81
C ASP A 561 19.57 -53.84 -15.63
N ALA A 562 18.89 -54.16 -14.52
CA ALA A 562 19.50 -54.94 -13.42
C ALA A 562 19.81 -56.38 -13.85
N ILE A 563 18.90 -57.05 -14.58
CA ILE A 563 19.12 -58.40 -15.09
C ILE A 563 20.31 -58.43 -16.06
N GLU A 564 20.40 -57.46 -16.96
CA GLU A 564 21.52 -57.31 -17.90
C GLU A 564 22.84 -57.06 -17.14
N SER A 565 22.84 -56.14 -16.17
CA SER A 565 24.04 -55.83 -15.40
C SER A 565 24.56 -57.01 -14.57
N PHE A 566 23.71 -57.94 -14.14
CA PHE A 566 24.13 -59.16 -13.44
C PHE A 566 24.58 -60.27 -14.39
N ALA A 567 24.10 -60.28 -15.63
CA ALA A 567 24.58 -61.19 -16.67
C ALA A 567 26.03 -60.85 -17.12
N ASP A 568 26.44 -59.59 -16.97
CA ASP A 568 27.79 -59.11 -17.32
C ASP A 568 28.86 -59.39 -16.25
N LEU A 569 28.53 -60.06 -15.14
CA LEU A 569 29.49 -60.38 -14.07
C LEU A 569 30.49 -61.46 -14.53
N GLN A 570 31.79 -61.24 -14.30
CA GLN A 570 32.85 -62.16 -14.76
C GLN A 570 33.33 -63.10 -13.66
N HIS A 571 33.24 -62.70 -12.39
CA HIS A 571 33.81 -63.44 -11.26
C HIS A 571 32.77 -64.25 -10.47
N TYR A 572 31.47 -64.08 -10.76
CA TYR A 572 30.40 -64.86 -10.14
C TYR A 572 30.11 -66.16 -10.91
N PRO A 573 29.86 -67.29 -10.22
CA PRO A 573 29.44 -68.52 -10.89
C PRO A 573 28.02 -68.36 -11.48
N MET A 574 27.75 -69.04 -12.59
CA MET A 574 26.46 -68.91 -13.30
C MET A 574 25.23 -69.15 -12.41
N GLN A 575 25.32 -70.08 -11.43
CA GLN A 575 24.24 -70.33 -10.48
C GLN A 575 23.95 -69.11 -9.57
N ALA A 576 24.99 -68.41 -9.09
CA ALA A 576 24.81 -67.22 -8.27
C ALA A 576 24.28 -66.03 -9.09
N GLN A 577 24.67 -65.91 -10.37
CA GLN A 577 24.10 -64.92 -11.28
C GLN A 577 22.60 -65.16 -11.53
N GLN A 578 22.18 -66.42 -11.66
CA GLN A 578 20.78 -66.81 -11.78
C GLN A 578 19.98 -66.51 -10.49
N GLU A 579 20.55 -66.81 -9.32
CA GLU A 579 19.92 -66.50 -8.03
C GLU A 579 19.75 -64.99 -7.80
N LEU A 580 20.69 -64.17 -8.27
CA LEU A 580 20.61 -62.71 -8.20
C LEU A 580 19.60 -62.12 -9.18
N THR A 581 19.40 -62.72 -10.36
CA THR A 581 18.50 -62.20 -11.42
C THR A 581 17.05 -62.62 -11.24
N LEU A 582 16.80 -63.81 -10.70
CA LEU A 582 15.45 -64.39 -10.53
C LEU A 582 14.45 -63.47 -9.80
N PRO A 583 14.79 -62.78 -8.68
CA PRO A 583 13.86 -61.89 -7.99
C PRO A 583 13.43 -60.68 -8.84
N PHE A 584 14.32 -60.12 -9.65
CA PHE A 584 14.01 -58.98 -10.52
C PHE A 584 13.10 -59.39 -11.67
N ALA A 585 13.34 -60.59 -12.23
CA ALA A 585 12.53 -61.16 -13.29
C ALA A 585 11.10 -61.50 -12.79
N GLN A 586 10.97 -62.02 -11.57
CA GLN A 586 9.67 -62.21 -10.91
C GLN A 586 8.92 -60.88 -10.70
N LYS A 587 9.61 -59.83 -10.23
CA LYS A 587 9.01 -58.50 -10.06
C LYS A 587 8.61 -57.84 -11.38
N ALA A 588 9.36 -58.06 -12.46
CA ALA A 588 9.00 -57.60 -13.80
C ALA A 588 7.69 -58.24 -14.29
N LEU A 589 7.44 -59.52 -13.99
CA LEU A 589 6.17 -60.18 -14.30
C LEU A 589 5.03 -59.77 -13.35
N GLN A 590 5.34 -59.49 -12.08
CA GLN A 590 4.37 -58.97 -11.12
C GLN A 590 3.75 -57.65 -11.60
N LEU A 591 4.48 -56.86 -12.38
CA LEU A 591 3.96 -55.63 -13.02
C LEU A 591 2.67 -55.88 -13.82
N ALA A 592 2.57 -57.01 -14.54
CA ALA A 592 1.38 -57.36 -15.31
C ALA A 592 0.14 -57.50 -14.41
N SER A 593 0.31 -58.12 -13.24
CA SER A 593 -0.76 -58.29 -12.26
C SER A 593 -1.19 -56.97 -11.62
N VAL A 594 -0.25 -56.04 -11.39
CA VAL A 594 -0.53 -54.73 -10.79
C VAL A 594 -1.22 -53.81 -11.79
N VAL A 595 -0.76 -53.79 -13.05
CA VAL A 595 -1.36 -52.97 -14.10
C VAL A 595 -2.79 -53.42 -14.43
N ALA A 596 -3.06 -54.72 -14.44
CA ALA A 596 -4.37 -55.31 -14.72
C ALA A 596 -5.31 -55.33 -13.50
N ASN A 597 -4.91 -54.79 -12.35
CA ASN A 597 -5.71 -54.83 -11.13
C ASN A 597 -6.82 -53.75 -11.14
N ASP A 598 -8.07 -54.20 -11.02
CA ASP A 598 -9.28 -53.36 -10.96
C ASP A 598 -9.32 -52.41 -9.75
N GLN A 599 -8.58 -52.72 -8.68
CA GLN A 599 -8.52 -51.87 -7.48
C GLN A 599 -7.73 -50.59 -7.73
N TYR A 600 -6.66 -50.65 -8.54
CA TYR A 600 -5.77 -49.50 -8.80
C TYR A 600 -6.08 -48.81 -10.13
N LYS A 601 -6.77 -49.51 -11.06
CA LYS A 601 -7.18 -49.02 -12.39
C LYS A 601 -6.04 -48.38 -13.18
N VAL A 602 -4.84 -48.95 -13.07
CA VAL A 602 -3.64 -48.43 -13.73
C VAL A 602 -3.76 -48.58 -15.25
N TYR A 603 -4.39 -49.65 -15.73
CA TYR A 603 -4.63 -49.88 -17.16
C TYR A 603 -5.40 -48.75 -17.87
N GLU A 604 -6.27 -48.00 -17.18
CA GLU A 604 -7.05 -46.90 -17.77
C GLU A 604 -6.18 -45.69 -18.16
N SER A 605 -4.94 -45.61 -17.65
CA SER A 605 -4.02 -44.52 -17.90
C SER A 605 -3.12 -44.68 -19.13
N PHE A 606 -3.19 -45.82 -19.81
CA PHE A 606 -2.32 -46.15 -20.94
C PHE A 606 -2.99 -45.87 -22.28
N ASP A 607 -2.21 -45.34 -23.22
CA ASP A 607 -2.59 -45.34 -24.63
C ASP A 607 -2.43 -46.74 -25.26
N VAL A 608 -3.21 -47.01 -26.31
CA VAL A 608 -3.23 -48.31 -27.00
C VAL A 608 -1.83 -48.78 -27.42
N ASP A 609 -0.97 -47.86 -27.86
CA ASP A 609 0.39 -48.20 -28.28
C ASP A 609 1.34 -48.47 -27.10
N GLN A 610 1.14 -47.78 -25.96
CA GLN A 610 1.89 -48.05 -24.74
C GLN A 610 1.52 -49.42 -24.16
N VAL A 611 0.25 -49.83 -24.23
CA VAL A 611 -0.18 -51.18 -23.82
C VAL A 611 0.48 -52.24 -24.69
N LYS A 612 0.51 -52.07 -26.02
CA LYS A 612 1.20 -53.01 -26.93
C LYS A 612 2.68 -53.12 -26.60
N GLN A 613 3.34 -51.99 -26.33
CA GLN A 613 4.75 -51.97 -25.94
C GLN A 613 4.97 -52.71 -24.62
N LEU A 614 4.15 -52.46 -23.59
CA LEU A 614 4.23 -53.15 -22.30
C LEU A 614 4.04 -54.66 -22.46
N LEU A 615 3.05 -55.10 -23.25
CA LEU A 615 2.82 -56.53 -23.51
C LEU A 615 4.01 -57.20 -24.20
N HIS A 616 4.64 -56.50 -25.16
CA HIS A 616 5.84 -57.02 -25.82
C HIS A 616 7.01 -57.17 -24.84
N LEU A 617 7.23 -56.18 -23.98
CA LEU A 617 8.25 -56.20 -22.95
C LEU A 617 8.01 -57.32 -21.91
N LEU A 618 6.76 -57.51 -21.48
CA LEU A 618 6.38 -58.61 -20.60
C LEU A 618 6.59 -59.98 -21.24
N GLN A 619 6.31 -60.12 -22.55
CA GLN A 619 6.58 -61.35 -23.29
C GLN A 619 8.07 -61.69 -23.33
N GLN A 620 8.94 -60.69 -23.53
CA GLN A 620 10.39 -60.86 -23.47
C GLN A 620 10.85 -61.30 -22.08
N SER A 621 10.33 -60.66 -21.02
CA SER A 621 10.64 -61.02 -19.63
C SER A 621 10.15 -62.43 -19.27
N ALA A 622 8.98 -62.84 -19.76
CA ALA A 622 8.46 -64.20 -19.56
C ALA A 622 9.32 -65.26 -20.25
N SER A 623 9.82 -64.96 -21.46
CA SER A 623 10.72 -65.86 -22.20
C SER A 623 12.07 -65.99 -21.47
N SER A 624 12.64 -64.87 -21.01
CA SER A 624 13.87 -64.84 -20.21
C SER A 624 13.72 -65.63 -18.89
N MET A 625 12.58 -65.50 -18.21
CA MET A 625 12.24 -66.28 -17.01
C MET A 625 12.21 -67.79 -17.27
N LEU A 626 11.61 -68.22 -18.38
CA LEU A 626 11.55 -69.64 -18.76
C LEU A 626 12.95 -70.18 -19.09
N ASP A 627 13.79 -69.39 -19.74
CA ASP A 627 15.19 -69.75 -20.01
C ASP A 627 16.03 -69.82 -18.72
N LEU A 628 15.79 -68.93 -17.75
CA LEU A 628 16.44 -68.96 -16.44
C LEU A 628 15.99 -70.17 -15.61
N GLN A 629 14.69 -70.49 -15.58
CA GLN A 629 14.16 -71.65 -14.87
C GLN A 629 14.57 -72.98 -15.53
N GLY A 630 14.60 -73.06 -16.85
CA GLY A 630 15.06 -74.25 -17.58
C GLY A 630 16.54 -74.57 -17.36
N ARG A 631 17.37 -73.55 -17.09
CA ARG A 631 18.80 -73.69 -16.76
C ARG A 631 19.08 -74.00 -15.29
N MET A 632 18.10 -73.90 -14.39
CA MET A 632 18.23 -74.29 -12.98
C MET A 632 17.84 -75.76 -12.72
N VAL A 633 17.10 -76.39 -13.66
CA VAL A 633 16.63 -77.78 -13.57
C VAL A 633 17.63 -78.76 -14.21
N LEU A 634 18.60 -78.25 -14.96
CA LEU A 634 19.77 -78.96 -15.50
C LEU A 634 21.00 -78.65 -14.65
#